data_AF-A0A3M1X3S7-F1
#
_entry.id   AF-A0A3M1X3S7-F1
#
_cell.length_a   1.000
_cell.length_b   1.000
_cell.length_c   1.000
_cell.angle_alpha   90.00
_cell.angle_beta   90.00
_cell.angle_gamma   90.00
#
_symmetry.space_group_name_H-M   'P 1'
#
loop_
_entity.id
_entity.type
_entity.pdbx_description
1 polymer ?
#
loop_
_entity_poly.entity_id
_entity_poly.type
_entity_poly.pdbx_seq_one_letter_code
_entity_poly.pdbx_strand_id
1 'polypeptide(L)'
;MLSAQAPTFQIQDSSTTPTLHVMMDSVFALTNLSGVSSGILADRGFQYVPIEWYDGTLQASNKLYYETWHGLYASMYTASIDTNDRLPHPVGAYRQDQEALTEGSPIPLGLLYMEYHQLDTNSITDGLLAWSGKQLTDVPGRSRSPYLAHTLFGATPLRNDHLSRHVSFVLDSAYWFTNSSLGIDRIQIDFGDGAGFRAVNWQQEISIVYPDSGDYLITTRLTFTNSSIVESHAHFRVEQSGSTARYAFNGDEVVPIDPVPGVHSGGQFTIAFGCGPSVMDRPLIVVQGITVGGNGITYNGFRNDIGSPLIGGAGIMDNLEDEGYDLIYVEYNDGEDFIERNAYFLQDVIREVNALKVGDEENVIMGVSMGGIVTRYALRDMELADPNSLGSPTVEDHECRLYISYDSPHRGANVPLGLQHMVLHLASSGPNGFPIGWAIPGISTLVSYLNSPAARQLLVYHAFNSGPILFPPVSTPVLVTSPEHTALYNQLELMGMPQETDENIAISNGSGLPPGQARDQGFQAGDVMLQLSASQGTLLPWWQAYLFSIHGGNVLLNFQIHAVPDGNFQQIYRGIFDLRILGQSLFSGSRIVFASNTLPYDNAPGGSITTGAYVNPADIQASLIAGGFPPNIATGAANSLTLLADQFCYMPVVSALNVNEPQSQNLFFDARPVNLIPNGFTTFEQVKPIEAIPPSVPLGVNANEDHVIYPAEIAAWLIDNMALLPDASLNAGALTQLSTAYNFGAGPVERTTDRLVQLININSGGHLSINRNQEVGPGGSGWNAPLAGSLFEVETVDENCSGPLTIRVHSGGQLSVGDPGNYAAGILRITENNGLILNNTGLLRVHAGSRLLIEPGATLRINAGATIVLDGTLEIRGNLELGPGATFTYSGTGKVVLGLPGTAPNVTLVGAGPHGLVFAGQGLTHEMLEIEDGTYLAPDYALDVFTIEEGTVHLGEDAWIDPGNAALRYVDAVCIAADPSRPYRTVYVNGQAQRVIDGMRFAYGALATLPPPQHRRVIPGDPHPQAALRVAPQA
;
A
#
# COMPACT_ATOMS: atom_id res chain seq x y z
N MET A 1 13.79 19.44 -21.46
CA MET A 1 13.94 18.12 -20.82
C MET A 1 15.41 17.75 -20.87
N LEU A 2 16.17 18.04 -19.82
CA LEU A 2 17.48 17.42 -19.62
C LEU A 2 17.18 15.99 -19.19
N SER A 3 17.50 15.01 -20.04
CA SER A 3 17.45 13.60 -19.63
C SER A 3 18.38 13.45 -18.43
N ALA A 4 17.85 13.18 -17.24
CA ALA A 4 18.67 12.68 -16.16
C ALA A 4 19.40 11.43 -16.70
N GLN A 5 20.74 11.45 -16.65
CA GLN A 5 21.51 10.27 -17.05
C GLN A 5 21.09 9.12 -16.15
N ALA A 6 20.96 7.91 -16.70
CA ALA A 6 20.65 6.74 -15.90
C ALA A 6 21.70 6.60 -14.76
N PRO A 7 21.30 6.14 -13.55
CA PRO A 7 22.27 5.87 -12.51
C PRO A 7 23.35 4.89 -13.00
N THR A 8 24.58 5.05 -12.51
CA THR A 8 25.70 4.19 -12.92
C THR A 8 26.48 3.69 -11.73
N PHE A 9 26.96 2.44 -11.83
CA PHE A 9 27.65 1.76 -10.76
C PHE A 9 29.00 1.19 -11.22
N GLN A 10 29.98 1.25 -10.33
CA GLN A 10 31.29 0.66 -10.54
C GLN A 10 31.67 -0.22 -9.35
N ILE A 11 32.00 -1.47 -9.63
CA ILE A 11 32.50 -2.43 -8.64
C ILE A 11 34.02 -2.57 -8.80
N GLN A 12 34.74 -2.52 -7.69
CA GLN A 12 36.17 -2.79 -7.62
C GLN A 12 36.40 -3.94 -6.62
N ASP A 13 36.88 -5.08 -7.13
CA ASP A 13 37.24 -6.25 -6.33
C ASP A 13 38.73 -6.55 -6.43
N SER A 14 39.35 -6.93 -5.31
CA SER A 14 40.80 -7.22 -5.25
C SER A 14 41.19 -8.70 -5.36
N SER A 15 40.25 -9.66 -5.47
CA SER A 15 40.60 -11.10 -5.57
C SER A 15 39.60 -11.96 -6.37
N THR A 16 40.13 -12.88 -7.20
CA THR A 16 39.44 -14.12 -7.58
C THR A 16 39.58 -15.12 -6.42
N THR A 17 38.56 -15.24 -5.59
CA THR A 17 38.62 -15.99 -4.32
C THR A 17 38.86 -17.50 -4.57
N PRO A 18 40.05 -18.07 -4.25
CA PRO A 18 40.13 -19.50 -4.02
C PRO A 18 39.26 -19.84 -2.82
N THR A 19 38.69 -21.01 -2.80
CA THR A 19 37.85 -21.44 -1.72
C THR A 19 38.64 -21.64 -0.40
N LEU A 20 38.11 -21.27 0.79
CA LEU A 20 38.88 -21.48 2.04
C LEU A 20 39.29 -22.94 2.27
N HIS A 21 38.53 -23.99 1.93
CA HIS A 21 39.12 -25.33 2.08
C HIS A 21 40.26 -25.61 1.10
N VAL A 22 40.29 -25.06 -0.12
CA VAL A 22 41.52 -25.09 -0.95
C VAL A 22 42.68 -24.32 -0.28
N MET A 23 42.38 -23.21 0.40
CA MET A 23 43.40 -22.47 1.16
C MET A 23 43.89 -23.25 2.38
N MET A 24 42.98 -23.85 3.15
CA MET A 24 43.29 -24.60 4.36
C MET A 24 43.95 -25.94 4.05
N ASP A 25 43.57 -26.56 2.93
CA ASP A 25 44.29 -27.69 2.35
C ASP A 25 45.71 -27.30 2.02
N SER A 26 45.91 -26.12 1.42
CA SER A 26 47.26 -25.61 1.17
C SER A 26 48.03 -25.36 2.47
N VAL A 27 47.40 -24.76 3.48
CA VAL A 27 48.03 -24.51 4.80
C VAL A 27 48.46 -25.82 5.45
N PHE A 28 47.60 -26.83 5.45
CA PHE A 28 47.83 -28.13 6.10
C PHE A 28 48.47 -29.19 5.19
N ALA A 29 48.76 -28.88 3.92
CA ALA A 29 49.23 -29.85 2.92
C ALA A 29 50.51 -30.60 3.33
N LEU A 30 51.36 -29.96 4.13
CA LEU A 30 52.63 -30.51 4.60
C LEU A 30 52.58 -30.94 6.07
N THR A 31 51.40 -30.91 6.70
CA THR A 31 51.20 -31.31 8.09
C THR A 31 50.68 -32.74 8.17
N ASN A 32 51.21 -33.53 9.09
CA ASN A 32 50.77 -34.89 9.34
C ASN A 32 49.46 -34.94 10.14
N LEU A 33 48.34 -35.05 9.42
CA LEU A 33 46.99 -35.12 9.98
C LEU A 33 46.60 -36.49 10.57
N SER A 34 47.48 -37.49 10.58
CA SER A 34 47.16 -38.83 11.15
C SER A 34 46.82 -38.80 12.65
N GLY A 35 47.20 -37.74 13.36
CA GLY A 35 46.83 -37.51 14.76
C GLY A 35 45.40 -36.98 14.96
N VAL A 36 44.67 -36.67 13.89
CA VAL A 36 43.26 -36.21 13.94
C VAL A 36 42.34 -37.41 13.77
N SER A 37 42.19 -38.18 14.85
CA SER A 37 41.46 -39.46 14.82
C SER A 37 39.96 -39.33 14.58
N SER A 38 39.39 -38.14 14.79
CA SER A 38 37.95 -37.90 14.60
C SER A 38 37.56 -37.55 13.16
N GLY A 39 38.53 -37.40 12.25
CA GLY A 39 38.29 -36.94 10.88
C GLY A 39 37.91 -35.46 10.76
N ILE A 40 37.80 -34.72 11.87
CA ILE A 40 37.43 -33.31 11.92
C ILE A 40 38.54 -32.53 12.61
N LEU A 41 39.12 -31.55 11.92
CA LEU A 41 40.07 -30.59 12.49
C LEU A 41 39.42 -29.20 12.48
N ALA A 42 38.99 -28.73 13.66
CA ALA A 42 38.26 -27.48 13.80
C ALA A 42 38.99 -26.27 13.19
N ASP A 43 40.31 -26.27 13.22
CA ASP A 43 41.17 -25.22 12.66
C ASP A 43 41.30 -25.27 11.14
N ARG A 44 40.89 -26.37 10.49
CA ARG A 44 40.81 -26.48 9.03
C ARG A 44 39.50 -25.89 8.49
N GLY A 45 38.46 -25.84 9.33
CA GLY A 45 37.15 -25.30 9.00
C GLY A 45 36.95 -23.86 9.44
N PHE A 46 35.75 -23.35 9.17
CA PHE A 46 35.30 -22.04 9.64
C PHE A 46 34.39 -22.23 10.85
N GLN A 47 34.73 -21.65 12.00
CA GLN A 47 33.90 -21.76 13.19
C GLN A 47 32.91 -20.60 13.22
N TYR A 48 31.64 -20.92 12.97
CA TYR A 48 30.53 -19.96 12.95
C TYR A 48 30.03 -19.64 14.35
N VAL A 49 30.36 -20.46 15.34
CA VAL A 49 29.95 -20.34 16.75
C VAL A 49 31.06 -20.92 17.64
N PRO A 50 31.08 -20.61 18.96
CA PRO A 50 32.00 -21.19 19.94
C PRO A 50 31.71 -22.67 20.15
N ILE A 51 32.22 -23.52 19.27
CA ILE A 51 32.01 -24.98 19.31
C ILE A 51 32.43 -25.59 20.66
N GLU A 52 33.42 -25.00 21.35
CA GLU A 52 33.95 -25.44 22.64
C GLU A 52 32.99 -25.22 23.83
N TRP A 53 31.98 -24.36 23.69
CA TRP A 53 30.99 -24.13 24.75
C TRP A 53 29.97 -25.25 24.83
N TYR A 54 29.85 -26.04 23.77
CA TYR A 54 28.84 -27.07 23.63
C TYR A 54 29.46 -28.44 23.89
N ASP A 55 30.27 -28.60 24.93
CA ASP A 55 30.98 -29.86 25.22
C ASP A 55 30.10 -30.98 25.82
N GLY A 56 28.80 -30.71 25.99
CA GLY A 56 27.84 -31.59 26.65
C GLY A 56 27.65 -31.29 28.15
N THR A 57 28.20 -30.18 28.66
CA THR A 57 27.94 -29.68 30.02
C THR A 57 27.10 -28.41 29.98
N LEU A 58 26.06 -28.30 30.82
CA LEU A 58 25.20 -27.10 30.85
C LEU A 58 25.89 -25.91 31.52
N GLN A 59 25.82 -24.75 30.88
CA GLN A 59 26.38 -23.49 31.36
C GLN A 59 25.40 -22.34 31.07
N ALA A 60 25.53 -21.20 31.75
CA ALA A 60 24.64 -20.07 31.46
C ALA A 60 24.84 -19.50 30.03
N SER A 61 26.03 -19.72 29.47
CA SER A 61 26.51 -19.16 28.21
C SER A 61 26.26 -20.04 26.98
N ASN A 62 25.84 -21.30 27.13
CA ASN A 62 25.70 -22.25 26.01
C ASN A 62 24.24 -22.63 25.73
N LYS A 63 23.32 -21.69 25.95
CA LYS A 63 21.92 -21.81 25.52
C LYS A 63 21.85 -21.81 24.01
N LEU A 64 21.25 -22.86 23.44
CA LEU A 64 21.09 -22.99 22.00
C LEU A 64 19.82 -22.33 21.49
N TYR A 65 19.96 -21.78 20.30
CA TYR A 65 18.86 -21.42 19.42
C TYR A 65 19.04 -22.21 18.13
N TYR A 66 18.00 -22.32 17.31
CA TYR A 66 18.09 -22.96 16.00
C TYR A 66 19.28 -22.43 15.18
N GLU A 67 19.43 -21.10 15.13
CA GLU A 67 20.53 -20.41 14.45
C GLU A 67 21.91 -20.86 14.96
N THR A 68 22.09 -20.94 16.28
CA THR A 68 23.36 -21.36 16.89
C THR A 68 23.66 -22.82 16.59
N TRP A 69 22.66 -23.70 16.67
CA TRP A 69 22.80 -25.11 16.33
C TRP A 69 23.15 -25.31 14.86
N HIS A 70 22.52 -24.54 13.97
CA HIS A 70 22.88 -24.50 12.56
C HIS A 70 24.35 -24.09 12.36
N GLY A 71 24.83 -23.09 13.11
CA GLY A 71 26.23 -22.69 13.14
C GLY A 71 27.17 -23.82 13.62
N LEU A 72 26.78 -24.60 14.64
CA LEU A 72 27.56 -25.76 15.11
C LEU A 72 27.70 -26.81 14.00
N TYR A 73 26.59 -27.15 13.35
CA TYR A 73 26.55 -28.09 12.23
C TYR A 73 27.47 -27.62 11.08
N ALA A 74 27.31 -26.36 10.66
CA ALA A 74 28.11 -25.74 9.61
C ALA A 74 29.62 -25.73 9.94
N SER A 75 29.97 -25.50 11.20
CA SER A 75 31.36 -25.52 11.68
C SER A 75 31.97 -26.91 11.53
N MET A 76 31.24 -27.95 11.92
CA MET A 76 31.69 -29.35 11.78
C MET A 76 31.77 -29.77 10.32
N TYR A 77 30.78 -29.37 9.50
CA TYR A 77 30.74 -29.62 8.07
C TYR A 77 31.94 -29.01 7.32
N THR A 78 32.41 -27.81 7.69
CA THR A 78 33.56 -27.18 7.03
C THR A 78 34.91 -27.70 7.54
N ALA A 79 34.96 -28.26 8.75
CA ALA A 79 36.17 -28.75 9.41
C ALA A 79 36.56 -30.20 9.08
N SER A 80 35.72 -30.94 8.34
CA SER A 80 36.00 -32.32 7.91
C SER A 80 37.30 -32.40 7.10
N ILE A 81 38.19 -33.36 7.40
CA ILE A 81 39.47 -33.58 6.69
C ILE A 81 39.24 -34.25 5.32
N ASP A 82 38.44 -35.30 5.29
CA ASP A 82 38.04 -36.00 4.07
C ASP A 82 36.60 -35.60 3.70
N THR A 83 36.37 -35.35 2.41
CA THR A 83 35.03 -35.04 1.89
C THR A 83 34.08 -36.24 1.94
N ASN A 84 34.60 -37.47 2.02
CA ASN A 84 33.80 -38.69 2.08
C ASN A 84 33.19 -38.92 3.48
N ASP A 85 33.86 -38.45 4.54
CA ASP A 85 33.42 -38.56 5.93
C ASP A 85 32.73 -37.27 6.43
N ARG A 86 32.37 -36.39 5.48
CA ARG A 86 31.75 -35.09 5.76
C ARG A 86 30.27 -35.28 6.11
N LEU A 87 29.77 -34.46 7.05
CA LEU A 87 28.35 -34.35 7.32
C LEU A 87 27.56 -34.06 6.02
N PRO A 88 26.30 -34.50 5.90
CA PRO A 88 25.45 -34.12 4.78
C PRO A 88 25.35 -32.60 4.62
N HIS A 89 25.11 -32.13 3.40
CA HIS A 89 24.95 -30.70 3.16
C HIS A 89 23.70 -30.17 3.93
N PRO A 90 23.80 -29.08 4.73
CA PRO A 90 22.71 -28.63 5.63
C PRO A 90 21.33 -28.48 4.95
N VAL A 91 21.29 -27.92 3.73
CA VAL A 91 20.03 -27.74 2.99
C VAL A 91 19.30 -29.05 2.69
N GLY A 92 20.01 -30.09 2.27
CA GLY A 92 19.40 -31.40 2.03
C GLY A 92 19.28 -32.26 3.29
N ALA A 93 19.78 -31.77 4.44
CA ALA A 93 19.83 -32.53 5.68
C ALA A 93 18.69 -32.20 6.65
N TYR A 94 18.32 -30.92 6.74
CA TYR A 94 17.24 -30.47 7.65
C TYR A 94 16.59 -29.14 7.28
N ARG A 95 17.26 -28.22 6.56
CA ARG A 95 16.66 -26.89 6.32
C ARG A 95 15.41 -26.94 5.45
N GLN A 96 15.41 -27.72 4.36
CA GLN A 96 14.23 -27.82 3.49
C GLN A 96 13.00 -28.32 4.26
N ASP A 97 13.20 -29.27 5.16
CA ASP A 97 12.12 -29.80 6.00
C ASP A 97 11.69 -28.78 7.05
N GLN A 98 12.63 -28.00 7.59
CA GLN A 98 12.35 -26.93 8.54
C GLN A 98 11.55 -25.79 7.93
N GLU A 99 11.90 -25.35 6.72
CA GLU A 99 11.20 -24.31 5.96
C GLU A 99 9.76 -24.73 5.58
N ALA A 100 9.49 -26.03 5.52
CA ALA A 100 8.15 -26.58 5.26
C ALA A 100 7.28 -26.76 6.52
N LEU A 101 7.78 -26.44 7.72
CA LEU A 101 7.01 -26.58 8.97
C LEU A 101 5.93 -25.51 9.06
N THR A 102 4.70 -25.94 9.35
CA THR A 102 3.54 -25.08 9.66
C THR A 102 3.15 -25.22 11.13
N GLU A 103 2.24 -24.38 11.64
CA GLU A 103 1.81 -24.48 13.05
C GLU A 103 1.05 -25.75 13.42
N GLY A 104 0.54 -26.50 12.44
CA GLY A 104 -0.08 -27.80 12.68
C GLY A 104 0.92 -28.97 12.76
N SER A 105 2.18 -28.74 12.36
CA SER A 105 3.18 -29.81 12.20
C SER A 105 3.93 -30.09 13.50
N PRO A 106 4.20 -31.37 13.87
CA PRO A 106 5.10 -31.68 14.96
C PRO A 106 6.51 -31.13 14.71
N ILE A 107 7.04 -30.37 15.66
CA ILE A 107 8.36 -29.72 15.55
C ILE A 107 9.46 -30.77 15.75
N PRO A 108 10.32 -31.03 14.76
CA PRO A 108 11.43 -31.96 14.92
C PRO A 108 12.52 -31.38 15.83
N LEU A 109 13.16 -32.26 16.60
CA LEU A 109 14.35 -31.93 17.40
C LEU A 109 15.62 -32.33 16.63
N GLY A 110 16.46 -31.34 16.29
CA GLY A 110 17.77 -31.55 15.70
C GLY A 110 18.82 -31.84 16.77
N LEU A 111 19.51 -32.96 16.65
CA LEU A 111 20.55 -33.40 17.60
C LEU A 111 21.89 -33.61 16.88
N LEU A 112 22.95 -33.07 17.46
CA LEU A 112 24.31 -33.08 16.91
C LEU A 112 25.29 -33.52 18.01
N TYR A 113 25.96 -34.66 17.85
CA TYR A 113 27.03 -35.12 18.74
C TYR A 113 28.30 -35.46 17.95
N MET A 114 29.34 -34.64 18.07
CA MET A 114 30.54 -34.75 17.24
C MET A 114 31.81 -34.86 18.09
N GLU A 115 32.71 -35.74 17.68
CA GLU A 115 34.10 -35.75 18.13
C GLU A 115 34.93 -34.90 17.15
N TYR A 116 35.77 -34.01 17.67
CA TYR A 116 36.63 -33.16 16.85
C TYR A 116 38.02 -33.01 17.46
N HIS A 117 39.01 -32.68 16.63
CA HIS A 117 40.32 -32.25 17.10
C HIS A 117 40.52 -30.76 16.83
N GLN A 118 41.38 -30.14 17.63
CA GLN A 118 41.75 -28.74 17.54
C GLN A 118 43.27 -28.60 17.69
N LEU A 119 43.89 -27.65 17.01
CA LEU A 119 45.31 -27.35 17.15
C LEU A 119 45.58 -26.77 18.53
N ASP A 120 46.70 -27.16 19.11
CA ASP A 120 47.23 -26.43 20.24
C ASP A 120 47.69 -25.04 19.78
N THR A 121 47.13 -23.97 20.36
CA THR A 121 47.55 -22.58 20.12
C THR A 121 49.06 -22.34 20.31
N ASN A 122 49.71 -23.12 21.19
CA ASN A 122 51.14 -23.03 21.44
C ASN A 122 51.96 -23.94 20.53
N SER A 123 51.36 -24.56 19.50
CA SER A 123 52.04 -25.55 18.65
C SER A 123 53.28 -25.01 17.95
N ILE A 124 53.31 -23.71 17.64
CA ILE A 124 54.50 -23.02 17.10
C ILE A 124 55.52 -22.71 18.20
N THR A 125 55.09 -22.13 19.32
CA THR A 125 55.98 -21.72 20.42
C THR A 125 56.61 -22.90 21.14
N ASP A 126 55.88 -24.02 21.24
CA ASP A 126 56.34 -25.28 21.83
C ASP A 126 57.17 -26.11 20.85
N GLY A 127 57.34 -25.65 19.60
CA GLY A 127 58.09 -26.37 18.57
C GLY A 127 57.45 -27.69 18.16
N LEU A 128 56.11 -27.79 18.17
CA LEU A 128 55.36 -28.94 17.65
C LEU A 128 55.13 -28.83 16.13
N LEU A 129 54.90 -27.60 15.65
CA LEU A 129 54.71 -27.22 14.26
C LEU A 129 55.60 -26.00 13.92
N ALA A 130 55.87 -25.78 12.63
CA ALA A 130 56.60 -24.62 12.14
C ALA A 130 56.04 -24.12 10.80
N TRP A 131 56.12 -22.81 10.57
CA TRP A 131 55.80 -22.19 9.29
C TRP A 131 56.90 -22.43 8.25
N SER A 132 56.49 -22.87 7.06
CA SER A 132 57.29 -22.88 5.84
C SER A 132 56.53 -22.14 4.75
N GLY A 133 56.87 -20.86 4.52
CA GLY A 133 56.08 -19.99 3.64
C GLY A 133 54.69 -19.70 4.23
N LYS A 134 53.63 -20.16 3.54
CA LYS A 134 52.22 -20.09 4.01
C LYS A 134 51.67 -21.45 4.45
N GLN A 135 52.53 -22.46 4.64
CA GLN A 135 52.13 -23.82 5.00
C GLN A 135 52.70 -24.21 6.37
N LEU A 136 51.96 -25.04 7.11
CA LEU A 136 52.38 -25.63 8.36
C LEU A 136 53.10 -26.96 8.10
N THR A 137 54.20 -27.17 8.83
CA THR A 137 55.03 -28.38 8.75
C THR A 137 55.28 -28.94 10.15
N ASP A 138 55.35 -30.26 10.26
CA ASP A 138 55.72 -30.92 11.51
C ASP A 138 57.18 -30.67 11.88
N VAL A 139 57.44 -30.36 13.15
CA VAL A 139 58.80 -30.33 13.68
C VAL A 139 59.25 -31.78 13.99
N PRO A 140 60.35 -32.27 13.40
CA PRO A 140 60.82 -33.62 13.66
C PRO A 140 61.11 -33.87 15.14
N GLY A 141 60.59 -34.98 15.68
CA GLY A 141 60.81 -35.36 17.08
C GLY A 141 60.00 -34.57 18.11
N ARG A 142 58.90 -33.92 17.69
CA ARG A 142 57.98 -33.19 18.60
C ARG A 142 57.60 -34.00 19.83
N SER A 143 57.49 -33.32 20.98
CA SER A 143 57.29 -33.92 22.30
C SER A 143 55.89 -34.50 22.53
N ARG A 144 54.89 -34.01 21.79
CA ARG A 144 53.48 -34.43 21.87
C ARG A 144 52.73 -34.14 20.57
N SER A 145 51.50 -34.65 20.46
CA SER A 145 50.58 -34.30 19.36
C SER A 145 50.23 -32.79 19.42
N PRO A 146 50.18 -32.08 18.29
CA PRO A 146 49.66 -30.72 18.24
C PRO A 146 48.12 -30.70 18.19
N TYR A 147 47.45 -31.85 18.13
CA TYR A 147 45.99 -31.97 18.05
C TYR A 147 45.42 -32.40 19.40
N LEU A 148 44.53 -31.59 19.95
CA LEU A 148 43.76 -31.82 21.17
C LEU A 148 42.38 -32.37 20.80
N ALA A 149 41.92 -33.40 21.50
CA ALA A 149 40.62 -34.04 21.23
C ALA A 149 39.51 -33.43 22.09
N HIS A 150 38.34 -33.23 21.48
CA HIS A 150 37.17 -32.59 22.07
C HIS A 150 35.86 -33.25 21.60
N THR A 151 34.79 -32.97 22.32
CA THR A 151 33.42 -33.37 21.97
C THR A 151 32.52 -32.15 21.88
N LEU A 152 31.50 -32.24 21.04
CA LEU A 152 30.45 -31.26 20.87
C LEU A 152 29.08 -31.95 20.95
N PHE A 153 28.14 -31.39 21.71
CA PHE A 153 26.76 -31.82 21.82
C PHE A 153 25.81 -30.61 21.77
N GLY A 154 24.91 -30.60 20.79
CA GLY A 154 23.85 -29.61 20.67
C GLY A 154 22.52 -30.26 20.31
N ALA A 155 21.45 -29.89 21.02
CA ALA A 155 20.09 -30.31 20.73
C ALA A 155 19.15 -29.10 20.77
N THR A 156 18.37 -28.90 19.71
CA THR A 156 17.40 -27.80 19.61
C THR A 156 16.15 -28.25 18.86
N PRO A 157 14.97 -27.71 19.16
CA PRO A 157 13.87 -27.68 18.20
C PRO A 157 14.35 -27.01 16.90
N LEU A 158 13.95 -27.57 15.75
CA LEU A 158 14.24 -26.96 14.45
C LEU A 158 13.36 -25.72 14.17
N ARG A 159 12.40 -25.44 15.06
CA ARG A 159 11.64 -24.20 15.11
C ARG A 159 11.61 -23.68 16.56
N ASN A 160 11.95 -22.42 16.76
CA ASN A 160 12.23 -21.84 18.08
C ASN A 160 11.01 -21.13 18.74
N ASP A 161 9.90 -21.03 18.04
CA ASP A 161 8.68 -20.38 18.49
C ASP A 161 7.41 -21.17 18.13
N HIS A 162 6.30 -20.87 18.80
CA HIS A 162 4.97 -21.38 18.47
C HIS A 162 3.88 -20.43 18.99
N LEU A 163 2.84 -20.21 18.20
CA LEU A 163 1.75 -19.28 18.52
C LEU A 163 0.72 -19.84 19.52
N SER A 164 0.70 -21.16 19.71
CA SER A 164 -0.21 -21.85 20.63
C SER A 164 0.52 -22.48 21.81
N ARG A 165 -0.15 -22.53 22.96
CA ARG A 165 0.33 -23.27 24.16
C ARG A 165 0.30 -24.79 23.99
N HIS A 166 -0.40 -25.30 22.97
CA HIS A 166 -0.41 -26.71 22.61
C HIS A 166 0.63 -26.94 21.53
N VAL A 167 1.76 -27.54 21.90
CA VAL A 167 2.90 -27.76 20.99
C VAL A 167 3.17 -29.24 20.87
N SER A 168 3.43 -29.72 19.66
CA SER A 168 3.84 -31.10 19.42
C SER A 168 5.30 -31.16 18.99
N PHE A 169 6.09 -32.03 19.62
CA PHE A 169 7.50 -32.26 19.28
C PHE A 169 7.73 -33.69 18.81
N VAL A 170 8.70 -33.90 17.94
CA VAL A 170 9.10 -35.24 17.49
C VAL A 170 10.61 -35.39 17.47
N LEU A 171 11.09 -36.56 17.92
CA LEU A 171 12.49 -36.93 17.80
C LEU A 171 12.69 -37.84 16.58
N ASP A 172 12.96 -37.24 15.42
CA ASP A 172 13.21 -37.98 14.19
C ASP A 172 14.70 -38.38 14.10
N SER A 173 14.95 -39.67 13.84
CA SER A 173 16.30 -40.20 13.62
C SER A 173 17.00 -39.61 12.40
N ALA A 174 16.25 -39.02 11.45
CA ALA A 174 16.80 -38.29 10.30
C ALA A 174 17.60 -37.05 10.72
N TYR A 175 17.27 -36.45 11.87
CA TYR A 175 17.95 -35.25 12.39
C TYR A 175 18.92 -35.56 13.54
N TRP A 176 19.43 -36.80 13.59
CA TRP A 176 20.53 -37.21 14.48
C TRP A 176 21.85 -37.30 13.71
N PHE A 177 22.80 -36.44 14.06
CA PHE A 177 24.08 -36.34 13.37
C PHE A 177 25.24 -36.65 14.32
N THR A 178 26.08 -37.63 13.94
CA THR A 178 27.27 -38.00 14.72
C THR A 178 28.37 -38.63 13.87
N ASN A 179 29.63 -38.45 14.27
CA ASN A 179 30.79 -39.24 13.81
C ASN A 179 31.34 -40.18 14.91
N SER A 180 30.68 -40.26 16.07
CA SER A 180 31.10 -41.13 17.16
C SER A 180 30.57 -42.55 16.97
N SER A 181 31.32 -43.52 17.48
CA SER A 181 30.90 -44.92 17.53
C SER A 181 30.08 -45.28 18.77
N LEU A 182 29.83 -44.31 19.66
CA LEU A 182 29.06 -44.52 20.89
C LEU A 182 27.57 -44.71 20.59
N GLY A 183 27.01 -45.86 20.97
CA GLY A 183 25.57 -46.08 20.95
C GLY A 183 24.85 -45.33 22.08
N ILE A 184 23.63 -44.85 21.82
CA ILE A 184 22.75 -44.22 22.82
C ILE A 184 22.01 -45.32 23.60
N ASP A 185 22.08 -45.27 24.94
CA ASP A 185 21.32 -46.12 25.86
C ASP A 185 19.96 -45.49 26.22
N ARG A 186 19.94 -44.18 26.50
CA ARG A 186 18.72 -43.47 26.92
C ARG A 186 18.70 -42.02 26.45
N ILE A 187 17.51 -41.57 26.02
CA ILE A 187 17.21 -40.17 25.67
C ILE A 187 16.19 -39.64 26.67
N GLN A 188 16.49 -38.50 27.28
CA GLN A 188 15.58 -37.83 28.19
C GLN A 188 15.46 -36.36 27.84
N ILE A 189 14.24 -35.81 27.87
CA ILE A 189 13.96 -34.41 27.56
C ILE A 189 13.11 -33.80 28.66
N ASP A 190 13.54 -32.66 29.16
CA ASP A 190 12.72 -31.73 29.95
C ASP A 190 12.28 -30.60 29.02
N PHE A 191 10.97 -30.40 28.85
CA PHE A 191 10.44 -29.39 27.93
C PHE A 191 10.23 -28.03 28.61
N GLY A 192 10.53 -27.90 29.91
CA GLY A 192 10.31 -26.64 30.64
C GLY A 192 8.86 -26.41 31.06
N ASP A 193 7.98 -27.39 30.86
CA ASP A 193 6.56 -27.38 31.27
C ASP A 193 6.34 -27.67 32.77
N GLY A 194 7.43 -27.81 33.54
CA GLY A 194 7.39 -28.15 34.96
C GLY A 194 7.27 -29.65 35.27
N ALA A 195 7.21 -30.53 34.25
CA ALA A 195 7.17 -31.98 34.45
C ALA A 195 8.55 -32.62 34.63
N GLY A 196 9.63 -31.90 34.32
CA GLY A 196 11.00 -32.41 34.39
C GLY A 196 11.35 -33.38 33.26
N PHE A 197 12.49 -34.08 33.43
CA PHE A 197 12.99 -35.04 32.44
C PHE A 197 12.06 -36.25 32.24
N ARG A 198 11.63 -36.45 31.00
CA ARG A 198 10.88 -37.61 30.53
C ARG A 198 11.71 -38.44 29.58
N ALA A 199 11.56 -39.77 29.61
CA ALA A 199 12.16 -40.64 28.61
C ALA A 199 11.41 -40.50 27.28
N VAL A 200 12.16 -40.39 26.18
CA VAL A 200 11.61 -40.19 24.83
C VAL A 200 12.18 -41.24 23.88
N ASN A 201 11.37 -41.72 22.94
CA ASN A 201 11.80 -42.65 21.90
C ASN A 201 11.89 -41.94 20.54
N TRP A 202 12.69 -42.51 19.64
CA TRP A 202 12.70 -42.10 18.24
C TRP A 202 11.32 -42.26 17.59
N GLN A 203 10.99 -41.35 16.68
CA GLN A 203 9.74 -41.35 15.91
C GLN A 203 8.47 -41.24 16.79
N GLN A 204 8.61 -40.83 18.04
CA GLN A 204 7.51 -40.61 18.95
C GLN A 204 7.15 -39.12 18.97
N GLU A 205 5.89 -38.83 18.66
CA GLU A 205 5.30 -37.51 18.84
C GLU A 205 4.98 -37.26 20.33
N ILE A 206 5.27 -36.06 20.80
CA ILE A 206 5.19 -35.64 22.21
C ILE A 206 4.43 -34.33 22.28
N SER A 207 3.17 -34.39 22.73
CA SER A 207 2.35 -33.20 22.93
C SER A 207 2.61 -32.58 24.30
N ILE A 208 2.90 -31.28 24.30
CA ILE A 208 3.15 -30.44 25.47
C ILE A 208 2.08 -29.36 25.54
N VAL A 209 1.59 -29.10 26.75
CA VAL A 209 0.69 -27.96 27.03
C VAL A 209 1.40 -27.05 28.01
N TYR A 210 1.89 -25.92 27.51
CA TYR A 210 2.57 -24.94 28.33
C TYR A 210 1.55 -24.15 29.19
N PRO A 211 1.87 -23.86 30.46
CA PRO A 211 0.94 -23.17 31.35
C PRO A 211 0.64 -21.76 30.86
N ASP A 212 1.68 -21.03 30.47
CA ASP A 212 1.63 -19.61 30.10
C ASP A 212 2.35 -19.38 28.75
N SER A 213 2.14 -18.22 28.14
CA SER A 213 3.04 -17.72 27.09
C SER A 213 4.34 -17.20 27.71
N GLY A 214 5.44 -17.30 26.98
CA GLY A 214 6.76 -16.83 27.38
C GLY A 214 7.88 -17.74 26.90
N ASP A 215 9.08 -17.49 27.44
CA ASP A 215 10.29 -18.23 27.08
C ASP A 215 10.46 -19.47 27.96
N TYR A 216 10.70 -20.61 27.30
CA TYR A 216 10.93 -21.92 27.89
C TYR A 216 12.31 -22.44 27.52
N LEU A 217 12.83 -23.34 28.35
CA LEU A 217 14.13 -23.98 28.14
C LEU A 217 13.93 -25.50 28.00
N ILE A 218 14.13 -26.00 26.79
CA ILE A 218 14.06 -27.43 26.49
C ILE A 218 15.45 -28.04 26.70
N THR A 219 15.59 -28.92 27.68
CA THR A 219 16.85 -29.57 28.03
C THR A 219 16.86 -31.03 27.59
N THR A 220 17.79 -31.40 26.71
CA THR A 220 17.98 -32.76 26.22
C THR A 220 19.19 -33.40 26.91
N ARG A 221 19.02 -34.62 27.40
CA ARG A 221 20.05 -35.45 28.03
C ARG A 221 20.18 -36.77 27.28
N LEU A 222 21.40 -37.07 26.83
CA LEU A 222 21.76 -38.38 26.29
C LEU A 222 22.60 -39.15 27.30
N THR A 223 22.27 -40.42 27.49
CA THR A 223 23.12 -41.40 28.17
C THR A 223 23.61 -42.39 27.13
N PHE A 224 24.93 -42.55 27.00
CA PHE A 224 25.54 -43.49 26.07
C PHE A 224 25.75 -44.87 26.72
N THR A 225 25.98 -45.88 25.89
CA THR A 225 26.25 -47.27 26.28
C THR A 225 27.46 -47.46 27.19
N ASN A 226 28.42 -46.53 27.17
CA ASN A 226 29.56 -46.49 28.10
C ASN A 226 29.24 -45.76 29.42
N SER A 227 27.96 -45.41 29.66
CA SER A 227 27.46 -44.62 30.79
C SER A 227 27.88 -43.15 30.83
N SER A 228 28.53 -42.61 29.78
CA SER A 228 28.75 -41.15 29.70
C SER A 228 27.44 -40.42 29.45
N ILE A 229 27.33 -39.20 29.99
CA ILE A 229 26.15 -38.36 29.88
C ILE A 229 26.56 -37.03 29.27
N VAL A 230 25.77 -36.57 28.30
CA VAL A 230 25.87 -35.22 27.74
C VAL A 230 24.51 -34.54 27.79
N GLU A 231 24.53 -33.22 28.00
CA GLU A 231 23.34 -32.39 28.12
C GLU A 231 23.46 -31.14 27.24
N SER A 232 22.32 -30.71 26.71
CA SER A 232 22.19 -29.49 25.92
C SER A 232 20.85 -28.83 26.24
N HIS A 233 20.78 -27.50 26.20
CA HIS A 233 19.57 -26.75 26.50
C HIS A 233 19.28 -25.70 25.42
N ALA A 234 18.05 -25.68 24.94
CA ALA A 234 17.61 -24.81 23.85
C ALA A 234 16.48 -23.89 24.29
N HIS A 235 16.50 -22.66 23.78
CA HIS A 235 15.44 -21.69 23.94
C HIS A 235 14.24 -22.06 23.06
N PHE A 236 13.04 -21.95 23.61
CA PHE A 236 11.80 -22.13 22.88
C PHE A 236 10.76 -21.13 23.39
N ARG A 237 10.11 -20.39 22.50
CA ARG A 237 9.17 -19.33 22.86
C ARG A 237 7.74 -19.75 22.53
N VAL A 238 6.84 -19.61 23.50
CA VAL A 238 5.41 -19.72 23.27
C VAL A 238 4.85 -18.31 23.27
N GLU A 239 4.39 -17.84 22.12
CA GLU A 239 3.89 -16.47 22.04
C GLU A 239 2.54 -16.33 22.75
N GLN A 240 2.28 -15.11 23.24
CA GLN A 240 0.99 -14.77 23.80
C GLN A 240 0.05 -14.37 22.67
N SER A 241 -1.04 -15.13 22.49
CA SER A 241 -2.26 -14.59 21.92
C SER A 241 -2.72 -13.42 22.81
N GLY A 242 -2.38 -12.19 22.44
CA GLY A 242 -2.62 -11.01 23.27
C GLY A 242 -4.10 -10.70 23.43
N SER A 243 -4.56 -10.42 24.66
CA SER A 243 -5.73 -9.58 24.98
C SER A 243 -7.17 -9.97 24.56
N THR A 244 -8.07 -9.72 25.51
CA THR A 244 -9.54 -9.89 25.54
C THR A 244 -10.31 -8.69 24.97
N ALA A 245 -10.02 -8.28 23.72
CA ALA A 245 -10.90 -7.37 22.96
C ALA A 245 -12.12 -8.13 22.40
N ARG A 246 -13.14 -7.45 21.87
CA ARG A 246 -14.43 -8.05 21.44
C ARG A 246 -14.31 -8.80 20.11
N TYR A 247 -13.38 -8.40 19.24
CA TYR A 247 -12.68 -9.31 18.32
C TYR A 247 -11.78 -10.29 19.13
N ALA A 248 -12.39 -11.00 20.08
CA ALA A 248 -11.74 -12.00 20.90
C ALA A 248 -11.50 -13.21 20.00
N PHE A 249 -10.42 -13.95 20.25
CA PHE A 249 -10.10 -15.27 19.67
C PHE A 249 -11.22 -16.34 19.73
N ASN A 250 -12.41 -16.00 20.23
CA ASN A 250 -13.60 -16.82 20.24
C ASN A 250 -14.55 -16.37 19.12
N GLY A 251 -14.48 -17.02 17.96
CA GLY A 251 -15.49 -16.86 16.90
C GLY A 251 -14.94 -16.43 15.54
N ASP A 252 -13.65 -16.12 15.45
CA ASP A 252 -13.01 -15.79 14.17
C ASP A 252 -13.07 -16.99 13.21
N GLU A 253 -13.43 -16.73 11.96
CA GLU A 253 -13.50 -17.73 10.91
C GLU A 253 -12.32 -17.57 9.96
N VAL A 254 -11.52 -18.63 9.80
CA VAL A 254 -10.43 -18.67 8.84
C VAL A 254 -10.90 -19.38 7.59
N VAL A 255 -10.92 -18.66 6.47
CA VAL A 255 -11.35 -19.17 5.17
C VAL A 255 -10.12 -19.37 4.29
N PRO A 256 -9.73 -20.62 3.97
CA PRO A 256 -8.63 -20.88 3.06
C PRO A 256 -9.07 -20.70 1.60
N ILE A 257 -8.18 -20.19 0.76
CA ILE A 257 -8.32 -20.20 -0.70
C ILE A 257 -7.16 -20.98 -1.30
N ASP A 258 -7.50 -22.05 -2.02
CA ASP A 258 -6.54 -22.98 -2.61
C ASP A 258 -5.65 -22.29 -3.67
N PRO A 259 -4.39 -22.73 -3.83
CA PRO A 259 -3.54 -22.27 -4.92
C PRO A 259 -4.12 -22.65 -6.29
N VAL A 260 -4.08 -21.70 -7.23
CA VAL A 260 -4.40 -21.94 -8.65
C VAL A 260 -3.09 -21.95 -9.45
N PRO A 261 -2.60 -23.12 -9.90
CA PRO A 261 -1.29 -23.23 -10.55
C PRO A 261 -1.12 -22.28 -11.74
N GLY A 262 -0.07 -21.46 -11.68
CA GLY A 262 0.24 -20.47 -12.72
C GLY A 262 -0.58 -19.18 -12.64
N VAL A 263 -1.53 -19.08 -11.72
CA VAL A 263 -2.30 -17.85 -11.47
C VAL A 263 -1.89 -17.25 -10.13
N HIS A 264 -2.09 -17.94 -9.00
CA HIS A 264 -1.68 -17.46 -7.67
C HIS A 264 -1.35 -18.62 -6.72
N SER A 265 -0.64 -18.33 -5.64
CA SER A 265 -0.10 -19.32 -4.70
C SER A 265 -1.06 -19.68 -3.55
N GLY A 266 -2.28 -19.13 -3.59
CA GLY A 266 -3.31 -19.30 -2.55
C GLY A 266 -2.99 -18.54 -1.27
N GLY A 267 -3.81 -18.76 -0.24
CA GLY A 267 -3.68 -18.09 1.04
C GLY A 267 -4.91 -18.34 1.89
N GLN A 268 -5.17 -17.41 2.81
CA GLN A 268 -6.36 -17.43 3.64
C GLN A 268 -6.81 -16.01 3.96
N PHE A 269 -8.04 -15.86 4.41
CA PHE A 269 -8.46 -14.65 5.12
C PHE A 269 -9.15 -15.00 6.43
N THR A 270 -8.96 -14.13 7.42
CA THR A 270 -9.58 -14.25 8.75
C THR A 270 -10.71 -13.25 8.88
N ILE A 271 -11.91 -13.73 9.23
CA ILE A 271 -13.09 -12.90 9.50
C ILE A 271 -13.22 -12.74 11.01
N ALA A 272 -13.26 -11.50 11.47
CA ALA A 272 -13.60 -11.14 12.84
C ALA A 272 -14.83 -10.24 12.82
N PHE A 273 -15.95 -10.76 13.34
CA PHE A 273 -17.25 -10.10 13.27
C PHE A 273 -17.35 -8.90 14.21
N GLY A 274 -18.08 -7.87 13.79
CA GLY A 274 -18.42 -6.69 14.58
C GLY A 274 -19.47 -6.95 15.68
N CYS A 275 -19.99 -5.88 16.29
CA CYS A 275 -21.00 -5.99 17.36
C CYS A 275 -22.38 -6.43 16.83
N GLY A 276 -22.74 -7.71 16.97
CA GLY A 276 -24.06 -8.21 16.55
C GLY A 276 -24.18 -9.74 16.54
N PRO A 277 -25.25 -10.32 15.95
CA PRO A 277 -25.20 -11.71 15.51
C PRO A 277 -24.05 -11.89 14.50
N SER A 278 -23.37 -13.04 14.49
CA SER A 278 -22.26 -13.37 13.57
C SER A 278 -22.72 -13.41 12.10
N VAL A 279 -22.91 -12.23 11.52
CA VAL A 279 -23.38 -11.98 10.15
C VAL A 279 -22.39 -10.97 9.59
N MET A 280 -21.81 -11.28 8.44
CA MET A 280 -20.90 -10.36 7.74
C MET A 280 -21.73 -9.37 6.95
N ASP A 281 -21.87 -8.13 7.44
CA ASP A 281 -22.72 -7.11 6.83
C ASP A 281 -22.01 -5.77 6.59
N ARG A 282 -20.85 -5.52 7.20
CA ARG A 282 -20.04 -4.31 6.95
C ARG A 282 -18.55 -4.63 6.78
N PRO A 283 -18.16 -5.26 5.66
CA PRO A 283 -16.80 -5.76 5.47
C PRO A 283 -15.74 -4.65 5.30
N LEU A 284 -14.72 -4.66 6.18
CA LEU A 284 -13.42 -4.02 6.01
C LEU A 284 -12.39 -5.10 5.64
N ILE A 285 -11.97 -5.13 4.37
CA ILE A 285 -10.91 -6.03 3.90
C ILE A 285 -9.56 -5.34 4.06
N VAL A 286 -8.68 -5.89 4.90
CA VAL A 286 -7.31 -5.43 5.10
C VAL A 286 -6.36 -6.38 4.41
N VAL A 287 -5.58 -5.86 3.47
CA VAL A 287 -4.68 -6.63 2.62
C VAL A 287 -3.25 -6.50 3.13
N GLN A 288 -2.64 -7.64 3.49
CA GLN A 288 -1.29 -7.73 4.02
C GLN A 288 -0.23 -7.16 3.05
N GLY A 289 0.86 -6.64 3.62
CA GLY A 289 2.05 -6.23 2.90
C GLY A 289 2.99 -7.39 2.52
N ILE A 290 4.22 -7.06 2.12
CA ILE A 290 5.24 -8.07 1.78
C ILE A 290 5.73 -8.79 3.05
N THR A 291 5.97 -10.10 2.95
CA THR A 291 6.48 -10.93 4.05
C THR A 291 7.96 -11.23 3.83
N VAL A 292 8.85 -10.96 4.80
CA VAL A 292 10.28 -11.32 4.69
C VAL A 292 10.49 -12.71 5.28
N GLY A 293 10.80 -13.72 4.45
CA GLY A 293 11.12 -15.07 4.92
C GLY A 293 9.96 -15.78 5.63
N GLY A 294 8.73 -15.49 5.24
CA GLY A 294 7.50 -16.06 5.84
C GLY A 294 7.01 -15.37 7.12
N ASN A 295 7.73 -14.36 7.64
CA ASN A 295 7.35 -13.63 8.86
C ASN A 295 6.60 -12.32 8.52
N GLY A 296 5.45 -12.44 7.84
CA GLY A 296 4.54 -11.33 7.67
C GLY A 296 3.91 -10.87 8.99
N ILE A 297 3.38 -9.64 9.02
CA ILE A 297 2.46 -9.26 10.09
C ILE A 297 1.24 -10.18 9.94
N THR A 298 1.08 -11.11 10.89
CA THR A 298 -0.09 -11.99 10.93
C THR A 298 -1.33 -11.19 11.31
N TYR A 299 -2.52 -11.76 11.12
CA TYR A 299 -3.76 -11.17 11.66
C TYR A 299 -3.61 -10.70 13.12
N ASN A 300 -2.94 -11.51 13.95
CA ASN A 300 -2.69 -11.17 15.36
C ASN A 300 -1.72 -10.01 15.55
N GLY A 301 -0.67 -9.94 14.73
CA GLY A 301 0.27 -8.81 14.72
C GLY A 301 -0.46 -7.52 14.36
N PHE A 302 -1.23 -7.55 13.27
CA PHE A 302 -2.01 -6.40 12.81
C PHE A 302 -3.00 -5.93 13.89
N ARG A 303 -3.73 -6.86 14.50
CA ARG A 303 -4.69 -6.56 15.58
C ARG A 303 -4.01 -5.90 16.80
N ASN A 304 -2.80 -6.34 17.15
CA ASN A 304 -2.04 -5.71 18.23
C ASN A 304 -1.63 -4.27 17.86
N ASP A 305 -1.24 -4.04 16.60
CA ASP A 305 -0.82 -2.72 16.13
C ASP A 305 -1.99 -1.72 16.12
N ILE A 306 -3.19 -2.15 15.69
CA ILE A 306 -4.39 -1.28 15.67
C ILE A 306 -5.12 -1.17 17.01
N GLY A 307 -4.86 -2.09 17.95
CA GLY A 307 -5.48 -2.16 19.27
C GLY A 307 -4.72 -1.43 20.39
N SER A 308 -3.47 -1.01 20.15
CA SER A 308 -2.63 -0.36 21.16
C SER A 308 -2.68 1.17 21.04
N PRO A 309 -3.35 1.91 21.96
CA PRO A 309 -3.27 3.37 21.96
C PRO A 309 -1.89 3.79 22.46
N LEU A 310 -0.98 4.10 21.52
CA LEU A 310 0.39 4.55 21.82
C LEU A 310 0.44 5.82 22.71
N ILE A 311 -0.63 6.63 22.71
CA ILE A 311 -0.87 7.75 23.63
C ILE A 311 -2.38 7.80 23.90
N GLY A 312 -2.79 8.00 25.16
CA GLY A 312 -4.18 7.83 25.65
C GLY A 312 -5.29 8.27 24.69
N GLY A 313 -6.23 7.35 24.43
CA GLY A 313 -7.35 7.42 23.49
C GLY A 313 -7.92 6.02 23.24
N ALA A 314 -8.99 5.90 22.43
CA ALA A 314 -9.46 4.62 21.90
C ALA A 314 -8.63 4.24 20.67
N GLY A 315 -8.26 2.96 20.51
CA GLY A 315 -7.49 2.49 19.35
C GLY A 315 -8.33 2.47 18.06
N ILE A 316 -7.71 2.28 16.88
CA ILE A 316 -8.47 2.09 15.63
C ILE A 316 -9.46 0.93 15.79
N MET A 317 -9.02 -0.14 16.46
CA MET A 317 -9.84 -1.32 16.75
C MET A 317 -11.13 -0.98 17.50
N ASP A 318 -11.07 -0.16 18.56
CA ASP A 318 -12.26 0.23 19.34
C ASP A 318 -13.25 1.03 18.48
N ASN A 319 -12.74 1.92 17.61
CA ASN A 319 -13.61 2.71 16.74
C ASN A 319 -14.25 1.86 15.63
N LEU A 320 -13.51 0.90 15.06
CA LEU A 320 -14.08 -0.06 14.11
C LEU A 320 -15.17 -0.92 14.75
N GLU A 321 -14.96 -1.35 16.00
CA GLU A 321 -15.98 -2.08 16.78
C GLU A 321 -17.24 -1.22 17.01
N ASP A 322 -17.07 0.04 17.38
CA ASP A 322 -18.18 0.95 17.70
C ASP A 322 -19.00 1.33 16.44
N GLU A 323 -18.35 1.42 15.28
CA GLU A 323 -19.00 1.64 13.97
C GLU A 323 -19.58 0.34 13.35
N GLY A 324 -19.30 -0.81 13.96
CA GLY A 324 -19.86 -2.11 13.55
C GLY A 324 -19.27 -2.69 12.28
N TYR A 325 -17.99 -2.41 11.97
CA TYR A 325 -17.29 -3.08 10.87
C TYR A 325 -16.97 -4.54 11.19
N ASP A 326 -17.00 -5.40 10.18
CA ASP A 326 -16.44 -6.74 10.20
C ASP A 326 -15.02 -6.70 9.62
N LEU A 327 -14.02 -7.09 10.42
CA LEU A 327 -12.62 -7.07 9.99
C LEU A 327 -12.27 -8.36 9.25
N ILE A 328 -11.88 -8.24 7.99
CA ILE A 328 -11.41 -9.32 7.12
C ILE A 328 -9.93 -9.10 6.85
N TYR A 329 -9.05 -9.97 7.34
CA TYR A 329 -7.61 -9.83 7.14
C TYR A 329 -7.08 -10.87 6.17
N VAL A 330 -6.43 -10.43 5.09
CA VAL A 330 -5.97 -11.28 3.98
C VAL A 330 -4.49 -11.63 4.13
N GLU A 331 -4.18 -12.93 4.13
CA GLU A 331 -2.82 -13.47 4.26
C GLU A 331 -2.46 -14.36 3.06
N TYR A 332 -1.30 -14.13 2.48
CA TYR A 332 -0.81 -14.93 1.34
C TYR A 332 -0.10 -16.20 1.83
N ASN A 333 -0.18 -17.30 1.07
CA ASN A 333 0.75 -18.42 1.25
C ASN A 333 2.19 -18.04 0.83
N ASP A 334 2.32 -17.16 -0.17
CA ASP A 334 3.59 -16.66 -0.69
C ASP A 334 3.48 -15.15 -0.98
N GLY A 335 3.72 -14.33 0.05
CA GLY A 335 3.73 -12.86 -0.08
C GLY A 335 4.93 -12.31 -0.86
N GLU A 336 5.86 -13.18 -1.28
CA GLU A 336 7.05 -12.84 -2.06
C GLU A 336 6.84 -13.06 -3.59
N ASP A 337 5.71 -13.65 -4.00
CA ASP A 337 5.31 -13.87 -5.40
C ASP A 337 5.06 -12.56 -6.17
N PHE A 338 4.88 -12.64 -7.49
CA PHE A 338 4.56 -11.49 -8.31
C PHE A 338 3.32 -10.75 -7.79
N ILE A 339 3.38 -9.41 -7.74
CA ILE A 339 2.30 -8.56 -7.23
C ILE A 339 0.99 -8.80 -8.00
N GLU A 340 1.08 -9.05 -9.31
CA GLU A 340 -0.08 -9.40 -10.15
C GLU A 340 -0.72 -10.71 -9.69
N ARG A 341 0.08 -11.71 -9.31
CA ARG A 341 -0.42 -13.01 -8.82
C ARG A 341 -1.06 -12.87 -7.44
N ASN A 342 -0.48 -12.05 -6.56
CA ASN A 342 -1.10 -11.70 -5.29
C ASN A 342 -2.40 -10.89 -5.49
N ALA A 343 -2.50 -10.08 -6.55
CA ALA A 343 -3.72 -9.38 -6.91
C ALA A 343 -4.82 -10.33 -7.40
N TYR A 344 -4.48 -11.34 -8.21
CA TYR A 344 -5.46 -12.36 -8.61
C TYR A 344 -5.98 -13.18 -7.42
N PHE A 345 -5.13 -13.47 -6.44
CA PHE A 345 -5.58 -14.06 -5.19
C PHE A 345 -6.57 -13.14 -4.44
N LEU A 346 -6.28 -11.83 -4.37
CA LEU A 346 -7.19 -10.87 -3.74
C LEU A 346 -8.54 -10.79 -4.48
N GLN A 347 -8.58 -10.94 -5.81
CA GLN A 347 -9.85 -11.02 -6.54
C GLN A 347 -10.71 -12.20 -6.08
N ASP A 348 -10.11 -13.38 -5.86
CA ASP A 348 -10.82 -14.53 -5.32
C ASP A 348 -11.31 -14.29 -3.89
N VAL A 349 -10.54 -13.59 -3.07
CA VAL A 349 -10.98 -13.15 -1.74
C VAL A 349 -12.18 -12.20 -1.84
N ILE A 350 -12.13 -11.18 -2.71
CA ILE A 350 -13.24 -10.24 -2.91
C ILE A 350 -14.51 -10.98 -3.34
N ARG A 351 -14.40 -11.93 -4.27
CA ARG A 351 -15.53 -12.77 -4.71
C ARG A 351 -16.12 -13.58 -3.56
N GLU A 352 -15.28 -14.21 -2.76
CA GLU A 352 -15.73 -15.01 -1.61
C GLU A 352 -16.38 -14.12 -0.53
N VAL A 353 -15.81 -12.95 -0.25
CA VAL A 353 -16.40 -11.98 0.68
C VAL A 353 -17.77 -11.49 0.17
N ASN A 354 -17.88 -11.14 -1.11
CA ASN A 354 -19.16 -10.74 -1.72
C ASN A 354 -20.19 -11.87 -1.72
N ALA A 355 -19.76 -13.13 -1.84
CA ALA A 355 -20.66 -14.29 -1.75
C ALA A 355 -21.13 -14.58 -0.33
N LEU A 356 -20.31 -14.27 0.69
CA LEU A 356 -20.58 -14.52 2.09
C LEU A 356 -21.33 -13.35 2.78
N LYS A 357 -21.17 -12.11 2.31
CA LYS A 357 -21.78 -10.94 2.96
C LYS A 357 -23.30 -10.95 2.81
N VAL A 358 -23.97 -10.35 3.79
CA VAL A 358 -25.43 -10.24 3.87
C VAL A 358 -25.82 -8.78 3.78
N GLY A 359 -26.61 -8.45 2.75
CA GLY A 359 -27.01 -7.08 2.46
C GLY A 359 -26.23 -6.51 1.28
N ASP A 360 -26.47 -5.22 1.01
CA ASP A 360 -25.93 -4.53 -0.17
C ASP A 360 -24.81 -3.53 0.22
N GLU A 361 -24.25 -3.64 1.44
CA GLU A 361 -23.13 -2.80 1.86
C GLU A 361 -21.86 -3.17 1.07
N GLU A 362 -21.27 -2.17 0.44
CA GLU A 362 -20.06 -2.31 -0.35
C GLU A 362 -18.81 -2.38 0.56
N ASN A 363 -17.82 -3.16 0.10
CA ASN A 363 -16.56 -3.36 0.79
C ASN A 363 -15.80 -2.04 0.95
N VAL A 364 -15.15 -1.89 2.11
CA VAL A 364 -13.99 -1.01 2.25
C VAL A 364 -12.74 -1.87 2.16
N ILE A 365 -11.80 -1.52 1.28
CA ILE A 365 -10.55 -2.28 1.15
C ILE A 365 -9.36 -1.39 1.50
N MET A 366 -8.63 -1.76 2.56
CA MET A 366 -7.38 -1.13 2.95
C MET A 366 -6.20 -2.02 2.58
N GLY A 367 -5.38 -1.56 1.64
CA GLY A 367 -4.12 -2.21 1.32
C GLY A 367 -2.94 -1.59 2.06
N VAL A 368 -2.22 -2.41 2.84
CA VAL A 368 -1.10 -1.97 3.67
C VAL A 368 0.22 -2.27 2.99
N SER A 369 1.12 -1.29 2.88
CA SER A 369 2.42 -1.46 2.21
C SER A 369 2.22 -2.01 0.78
N MET A 370 2.87 -3.12 0.41
CA MET A 370 2.63 -3.83 -0.86
C MET A 370 1.14 -4.09 -1.13
N GLY A 371 0.35 -4.35 -0.08
CA GLY A 371 -1.09 -4.62 -0.16
C GLY A 371 -1.87 -3.51 -0.86
N GLY A 372 -1.46 -2.24 -0.77
CA GLY A 372 -2.11 -1.15 -1.52
C GLY A 372 -1.94 -1.29 -3.03
N ILE A 373 -0.75 -1.69 -3.49
CA ILE A 373 -0.53 -1.94 -4.92
C ILE A 373 -1.32 -3.17 -5.38
N VAL A 374 -1.35 -4.23 -4.56
CA VAL A 374 -2.14 -5.44 -4.81
C VAL A 374 -3.63 -5.08 -4.95
N THR A 375 -4.19 -4.28 -4.03
CA THR A 375 -5.57 -3.81 -4.08
C THR A 375 -5.84 -2.96 -5.32
N ARG A 376 -4.98 -1.97 -5.60
CA ARG A 376 -5.11 -1.13 -6.81
C ARG A 376 -5.16 -1.97 -8.07
N TYR A 377 -4.27 -2.96 -8.17
CA TYR A 377 -4.22 -3.86 -9.32
C TYR A 377 -5.48 -4.73 -9.40
N ALA A 378 -5.87 -5.38 -8.30
CA ALA A 378 -6.98 -6.31 -8.25
C ALA A 378 -8.30 -5.65 -8.66
N LEU A 379 -8.63 -4.51 -8.04
CA LEU A 379 -9.83 -3.73 -8.33
C LEU A 379 -9.83 -3.28 -9.80
N ARG A 380 -8.73 -2.69 -10.25
CA ARG A 380 -8.66 -2.16 -11.60
C ARG A 380 -8.69 -3.25 -12.68
N ASP A 381 -8.14 -4.42 -12.40
CA ASP A 381 -8.22 -5.56 -13.32
C ASP A 381 -9.63 -6.16 -13.37
N MET A 382 -10.40 -6.15 -12.27
CA MET A 382 -11.82 -6.55 -12.28
C MET A 382 -12.70 -5.59 -13.10
N GLU A 383 -12.44 -4.28 -13.05
CA GLU A 383 -13.15 -3.26 -13.84
C GLU A 383 -12.86 -3.35 -15.36
N LEU A 384 -11.75 -3.98 -15.75
CA LEU A 384 -11.28 -4.01 -17.13
C LEU A 384 -11.60 -5.35 -17.80
N ALA A 385 -12.14 -5.29 -19.03
CA ALA A 385 -12.20 -6.46 -19.89
C ALA A 385 -10.83 -6.72 -20.56
N ASP A 386 -9.91 -7.38 -19.86
CA ASP A 386 -8.65 -7.84 -20.47
C ASP A 386 -8.66 -9.37 -20.70
N PRO A 387 -8.75 -9.85 -21.96
CA PRO A 387 -8.67 -11.28 -22.24
C PRO A 387 -7.32 -11.92 -21.88
N ASN A 388 -6.30 -11.12 -21.54
CA ASN A 388 -4.99 -11.60 -21.08
C ASN A 388 -4.84 -11.58 -19.55
N SER A 389 -5.82 -11.05 -18.81
CA SER A 389 -5.80 -11.18 -17.35
C SER A 389 -5.90 -12.66 -16.97
N LEU A 390 -5.04 -13.07 -16.04
CA LEU A 390 -5.05 -14.44 -15.52
C LEU A 390 -6.10 -14.63 -14.41
N GLY A 391 -6.53 -13.55 -13.75
CA GLY A 391 -7.46 -13.58 -12.61
C GLY A 391 -8.89 -13.08 -12.90
N SER A 392 -9.07 -12.17 -13.87
CA SER A 392 -10.40 -11.72 -14.32
C SER A 392 -10.44 -11.42 -15.83
N PRO A 393 -10.85 -12.36 -16.69
CA PRO A 393 -10.89 -12.13 -18.15
C PRO A 393 -12.12 -11.30 -18.61
N THR A 394 -12.94 -10.81 -17.69
CA THR A 394 -14.20 -10.09 -17.94
C THR A 394 -14.37 -8.95 -16.95
N VAL A 395 -15.16 -7.93 -17.32
CA VAL A 395 -15.60 -6.91 -16.35
C VAL A 395 -16.43 -7.57 -15.27
N GLU A 396 -16.10 -7.29 -14.02
CA GLU A 396 -16.74 -7.79 -12.81
C GLU A 396 -16.88 -6.63 -11.81
N ASP A 397 -18.07 -6.49 -11.23
CA ASP A 397 -18.31 -5.54 -10.15
C ASP A 397 -17.65 -6.08 -8.86
N HIS A 398 -16.68 -5.34 -8.35
CA HIS A 398 -15.95 -5.71 -7.14
C HIS A 398 -16.68 -5.33 -5.84
N GLU A 399 -17.79 -4.59 -5.93
CA GLU A 399 -18.60 -4.08 -4.82
C GLU A 399 -17.73 -3.43 -3.74
N CYS A 400 -16.86 -2.50 -4.13
CA CYS A 400 -15.91 -1.82 -3.26
C CYS A 400 -16.07 -0.32 -3.45
N ARG A 401 -16.58 0.36 -2.43
CA ARG A 401 -16.81 1.81 -2.48
C ARG A 401 -15.57 2.63 -2.11
N LEU A 402 -14.70 2.11 -1.24
CA LEU A 402 -13.57 2.87 -0.70
C LEU A 402 -12.29 2.04 -0.74
N TYR A 403 -11.33 2.51 -1.52
CA TYR A 403 -9.97 1.97 -1.53
C TYR A 403 -9.04 2.86 -0.70
N ILE A 404 -8.42 2.28 0.34
CA ILE A 404 -7.46 2.95 1.22
C ILE A 404 -6.06 2.40 0.98
N SER A 405 -5.18 3.22 0.44
CA SER A 405 -3.76 2.90 0.26
C SER A 405 -2.97 3.33 1.50
N TYR A 406 -2.56 2.40 2.36
CA TYR A 406 -1.82 2.70 3.58
C TYR A 406 -0.31 2.52 3.39
N ASP A 407 0.42 3.63 3.29
CA ASP A 407 1.88 3.72 3.17
C ASP A 407 2.45 2.80 2.08
N SER A 408 1.83 2.83 0.89
CA SER A 408 2.04 1.83 -0.17
C SER A 408 2.97 2.31 -1.29
N PRO A 409 3.92 1.49 -1.78
CA PRO A 409 4.97 1.90 -2.72
C PRO A 409 4.52 2.12 -4.18
N HIS A 410 3.53 2.96 -4.47
CA HIS A 410 3.02 3.16 -5.86
C HIS A 410 4.11 3.57 -6.87
N ARG A 411 5.22 4.16 -6.40
CA ARG A 411 6.41 4.50 -7.22
C ARG A 411 7.66 3.71 -6.85
N GLY A 412 7.51 2.70 -6.00
CA GLY A 412 8.56 1.84 -5.48
C GLY A 412 9.00 2.15 -4.04
N ALA A 413 9.65 1.19 -3.42
CA ALA A 413 10.25 1.24 -2.09
C ALA A 413 11.78 1.32 -2.19
N ASN A 414 12.43 1.58 -1.05
CA ASN A 414 13.87 1.69 -0.96
C ASN A 414 14.46 0.77 0.11
N VAL A 415 15.50 0.03 -0.25
CA VAL A 415 16.43 -0.58 0.70
C VAL A 415 17.81 -0.09 0.30
N PRO A 416 18.59 0.54 1.19
CA PRO A 416 19.84 1.18 0.82
C PRO A 416 20.72 0.28 -0.02
N LEU A 417 21.15 0.77 -1.18
CA LEU A 417 21.84 -0.07 -2.15
C LEU A 417 23.18 -0.59 -1.60
N GLY A 418 23.84 0.18 -0.74
CA GLY A 418 25.03 -0.26 -0.02
C GLY A 418 24.75 -1.43 0.95
N LEU A 419 23.56 -1.47 1.56
CA LEU A 419 23.11 -2.59 2.40
C LEU A 419 22.85 -3.85 1.55
N GLN A 420 22.17 -3.72 0.41
CA GLN A 420 21.98 -4.84 -0.53
C GLN A 420 23.34 -5.43 -0.97
N HIS A 421 24.32 -4.57 -1.27
CA HIS A 421 25.68 -5.01 -1.61
C HIS A 421 26.43 -5.64 -0.44
N MET A 422 26.19 -5.21 0.80
CA MET A 422 26.72 -5.88 1.98
C MET A 422 26.16 -7.29 2.11
N VAL A 423 24.83 -7.45 2.00
CA VAL A 423 24.16 -8.76 2.05
C VAL A 423 24.71 -9.67 0.96
N LEU A 424 24.83 -9.18 -0.28
CA LEU A 424 25.44 -9.93 -1.39
C LEU A 424 26.90 -10.30 -1.13
N HIS A 425 27.70 -9.36 -0.64
CA HIS A 425 29.12 -9.61 -0.38
C HIS A 425 29.28 -10.63 0.74
N LEU A 426 28.50 -10.55 1.82
CA LEU A 426 28.49 -11.56 2.88
C LEU A 426 27.98 -12.91 2.37
N ALA A 427 26.84 -12.92 1.66
CA ALA A 427 26.21 -14.13 1.16
C ALA A 427 27.01 -14.86 0.09
N SER A 428 27.92 -14.19 -0.62
CA SER A 428 28.82 -14.80 -1.61
C SER A 428 30.25 -14.99 -1.09
N SER A 429 30.60 -14.34 0.01
CA SER A 429 31.89 -14.53 0.68
C SER A 429 31.86 -15.78 1.51
N GLY A 430 32.89 -16.61 1.40
CA GLY A 430 33.06 -17.73 2.30
C GLY A 430 33.99 -18.81 1.75
N PRO A 431 34.25 -19.83 2.57
CA PRO A 431 35.08 -20.96 2.19
C PRO A 431 34.43 -21.90 1.19
N ASN A 432 35.15 -22.45 0.21
CA ASN A 432 34.81 -23.77 -0.35
C ASN A 432 33.41 -23.98 -0.90
N GLY A 433 32.87 -22.96 -1.58
CA GLY A 433 31.51 -23.06 -2.10
C GLY A 433 30.48 -23.19 -0.97
N PHE A 434 30.88 -22.86 0.26
CA PHE A 434 30.05 -22.69 1.44
C PHE A 434 30.09 -21.20 1.83
N PRO A 435 29.35 -20.35 1.10
CA PRO A 435 29.23 -18.95 1.44
C PRO A 435 28.72 -18.75 2.87
N ILE A 436 29.10 -17.65 3.51
CA ILE A 436 28.64 -17.26 4.86
C ILE A 436 27.11 -17.22 4.92
N GLY A 437 26.45 -16.86 3.82
CA GLY A 437 24.98 -16.93 3.70
C GLY A 437 24.39 -18.32 3.97
N TRP A 438 25.13 -19.39 3.73
CA TRP A 438 24.69 -20.76 4.03
C TRP A 438 24.85 -21.16 5.49
N ALA A 439 25.71 -20.46 6.23
CA ALA A 439 25.96 -20.74 7.63
C ALA A 439 25.14 -19.85 8.57
N ILE A 440 24.60 -18.76 8.03
CA ILE A 440 23.80 -17.78 8.76
C ILE A 440 22.44 -17.72 8.04
N PRO A 441 21.45 -18.54 8.46
CA PRO A 441 20.11 -18.59 7.88
C PRO A 441 19.53 -17.20 7.57
N GLY A 442 19.65 -16.24 8.50
CA GLY A 442 19.16 -14.87 8.27
C GLY A 442 19.75 -14.17 7.02
N ILE A 443 21.01 -14.41 6.67
CA ILE A 443 21.61 -13.84 5.45
C ILE A 443 21.04 -14.51 4.19
N SER A 444 20.82 -15.82 4.20
CA SER A 444 20.16 -16.52 3.08
C SER A 444 18.70 -16.08 2.92
N THR A 445 17.98 -15.84 4.01
CA THR A 445 16.61 -15.31 3.99
C THR A 445 16.58 -13.93 3.35
N LEU A 446 17.48 -13.01 3.75
CA LEU A 446 17.57 -11.67 3.15
C LEU A 446 17.94 -11.69 1.67
N VAL A 447 18.83 -12.60 1.24
CA VAL A 447 19.13 -12.79 -0.18
C VAL A 447 17.93 -13.32 -0.96
N SER A 448 17.19 -14.25 -0.39
CA SER A 448 16.01 -14.84 -1.03
C SER A 448 14.92 -13.79 -1.16
N TYR A 449 14.64 -13.06 -0.08
CA TYR A 449 13.71 -11.93 -0.05
C TYR A 449 14.08 -10.85 -1.07
N LEU A 450 15.33 -10.35 -1.08
CA LEU A 450 15.73 -9.32 -2.04
C LEU A 450 15.63 -9.82 -3.50
N ASN A 451 15.82 -11.12 -3.75
CA ASN A 451 15.64 -11.70 -5.08
C ASN A 451 14.20 -12.08 -5.42
N SER A 452 13.26 -11.98 -4.48
CA SER A 452 11.87 -12.36 -4.73
C SER A 452 11.24 -11.52 -5.83
N PRO A 453 10.27 -12.07 -6.59
CA PRO A 453 9.49 -11.30 -7.56
C PRO A 453 8.94 -9.99 -6.99
N ALA A 454 8.28 -10.04 -5.82
CA ALA A 454 7.73 -8.85 -5.18
C ALA A 454 8.81 -7.81 -4.86
N ALA A 455 9.92 -8.19 -4.20
CA ALA A 455 10.97 -7.23 -3.87
C ALA A 455 11.59 -6.58 -5.12
N ARG A 456 11.78 -7.35 -6.20
CA ARG A 456 12.26 -6.82 -7.49
C ARG A 456 11.27 -5.87 -8.15
N GLN A 457 9.97 -6.09 -7.97
CA GLN A 457 8.92 -5.20 -8.45
C GLN A 457 8.77 -3.94 -7.60
N LEU A 458 9.07 -4.02 -6.29
CA LEU A 458 8.95 -2.90 -5.36
C LEU A 458 10.20 -1.99 -5.35
N LEU A 459 11.41 -2.54 -5.34
CA LEU A 459 12.63 -1.75 -5.09
C LEU A 459 13.02 -0.86 -6.28
N VAL A 460 13.17 0.44 -6.01
CA VAL A 460 13.60 1.43 -7.02
C VAL A 460 15.05 1.16 -7.47
N TYR A 461 15.93 0.83 -6.54
CA TYR A 461 17.31 0.41 -6.80
C TYR A 461 17.52 -1.02 -6.34
N HIS A 462 18.16 -1.83 -7.17
CA HIS A 462 18.29 -3.26 -6.91
C HIS A 462 19.67 -3.81 -7.30
N ALA A 463 20.34 -4.48 -6.35
CA ALA A 463 21.72 -4.93 -6.55
C ALA A 463 21.84 -6.28 -7.30
N PHE A 464 20.75 -7.02 -7.51
CA PHE A 464 20.78 -8.37 -8.07
C PHE A 464 20.36 -8.39 -9.55
N ASN A 465 21.02 -9.25 -10.34
CA ASN A 465 20.69 -9.43 -11.76
C ASN A 465 19.46 -10.35 -11.95
N SER A 466 18.85 -10.34 -13.13
CA SER A 466 17.66 -11.14 -13.45
C SER A 466 17.90 -12.65 -13.44
N GLY A 467 17.16 -13.35 -12.57
CA GLY A 467 17.06 -14.80 -12.50
C GLY A 467 17.20 -15.35 -11.06
N PRO A 468 16.57 -16.49 -10.73
CA PRO A 468 16.68 -17.17 -9.44
C PRO A 468 18.05 -17.86 -9.31
N ILE A 469 19.12 -17.07 -9.40
CA ILE A 469 20.45 -17.52 -9.04
C ILE A 469 20.63 -17.08 -7.60
N LEU A 470 20.45 -18.01 -6.66
CA LEU A 470 20.65 -17.77 -5.22
C LEU A 470 22.02 -17.13 -4.92
N PHE A 471 22.99 -17.22 -5.84
CA PHE A 471 24.31 -16.58 -5.74
C PHE A 471 24.85 -16.19 -7.14
N PRO A 472 24.56 -14.98 -7.66
CA PRO A 472 25.12 -14.55 -8.94
C PRO A 472 26.66 -14.44 -8.84
N PRO A 473 27.42 -14.82 -9.89
CA PRO A 473 28.85 -14.56 -9.93
C PRO A 473 29.11 -13.07 -9.76
N VAL A 474 30.09 -12.76 -8.91
CA VAL A 474 30.56 -11.43 -8.50
C VAL A 474 30.80 -10.44 -9.67
N SER A 475 31.00 -10.94 -10.89
CA SER A 475 31.30 -10.15 -12.09
C SER A 475 30.09 -9.73 -12.93
N THR A 476 28.86 -9.91 -12.46
CA THR A 476 27.66 -9.60 -13.26
C THR A 476 27.26 -8.11 -13.13
N PRO A 477 26.96 -7.40 -14.25
CA PRO A 477 26.56 -5.99 -14.21
C PRO A 477 25.29 -5.77 -13.39
N VAL A 478 25.30 -4.74 -12.55
CA VAL A 478 24.17 -4.28 -11.73
C VAL A 478 23.10 -3.63 -12.63
N LEU A 479 21.85 -4.06 -12.50
CA LEU A 479 20.71 -3.37 -13.11
C LEU A 479 20.31 -2.22 -12.20
N VAL A 480 20.29 -1.03 -12.78
CA VAL A 480 20.20 0.22 -12.04
C VAL A 480 18.79 0.50 -11.52
N THR A 481 17.78 0.08 -12.27
CA THR A 481 16.38 -0.06 -11.87
C THR A 481 15.99 -1.47 -12.23
N SER A 482 15.21 -2.15 -11.38
CA SER A 482 14.77 -3.51 -11.72
C SER A 482 13.87 -3.44 -12.96
N PRO A 483 14.14 -4.22 -14.02
CA PRO A 483 13.23 -4.30 -15.18
C PRO A 483 11.80 -4.67 -14.76
N GLU A 484 11.66 -5.48 -13.71
CA GLU A 484 10.40 -5.88 -13.10
C GLU A 484 9.67 -4.70 -12.44
N HIS A 485 10.37 -3.86 -11.66
CA HIS A 485 9.83 -2.60 -11.13
C HIS A 485 9.34 -1.69 -12.27
N THR A 486 10.18 -1.49 -13.29
CA THR A 486 9.81 -0.65 -14.44
C THR A 486 8.60 -1.21 -15.20
N ALA A 487 8.50 -2.53 -15.34
CA ALA A 487 7.36 -3.18 -16.01
C ALA A 487 6.07 -3.00 -15.21
N LEU A 488 6.07 -3.33 -13.91
CA LEU A 488 4.91 -3.18 -13.05
C LEU A 488 4.47 -1.71 -12.96
N TYR A 489 5.40 -0.78 -12.75
CA TYR A 489 5.08 0.65 -12.66
C TYR A 489 4.42 1.16 -13.94
N ASN A 490 4.98 0.83 -15.12
CA ASN A 490 4.36 1.20 -16.39
C ASN A 490 2.98 0.55 -16.57
N GLN A 491 2.79 -0.67 -16.09
CA GLN A 491 1.49 -1.34 -16.13
C GLN A 491 0.46 -0.62 -15.25
N LEU A 492 0.80 -0.28 -14.02
CA LEU A 492 -0.08 0.45 -13.09
C LEU A 492 -0.44 1.85 -13.62
N GLU A 493 0.51 2.56 -14.23
CA GLU A 493 0.27 3.85 -14.88
C GLU A 493 -0.65 3.73 -16.10
N LEU A 494 -0.54 2.65 -16.88
CA LEU A 494 -1.44 2.37 -18.00
C LEU A 494 -2.84 1.95 -17.54
N MET A 495 -2.94 1.18 -16.45
CA MET A 495 -4.21 0.74 -15.87
C MET A 495 -4.96 1.92 -15.25
N GLY A 496 -4.26 2.81 -14.53
CA GLY A 496 -4.85 3.92 -13.78
C GLY A 496 -5.21 3.54 -12.34
N MET A 497 -6.05 4.36 -11.70
CA MET A 497 -6.68 4.04 -10.41
C MET A 497 -7.98 3.27 -10.64
N PRO A 498 -8.51 2.54 -9.64
CA PRO A 498 -9.88 2.06 -9.66
C PRO A 498 -10.85 3.20 -9.96
N GLN A 499 -11.89 2.91 -10.74
CA GLN A 499 -12.88 3.88 -11.24
C GLN A 499 -14.30 3.55 -10.79
N GLU A 500 -14.56 2.33 -10.30
CA GLU A 500 -15.87 1.91 -9.76
C GLU A 500 -15.96 2.11 -8.24
N THR A 501 -14.87 2.52 -7.59
CA THR A 501 -14.88 3.03 -6.21
C THR A 501 -15.45 4.45 -6.13
N ASP A 502 -16.20 4.78 -5.07
CA ASP A 502 -16.60 6.16 -4.75
C ASP A 502 -15.37 7.05 -4.49
N GLU A 503 -14.37 6.53 -3.78
CA GLU A 503 -13.15 7.28 -3.43
C GLU A 503 -11.92 6.36 -3.32
N ASN A 504 -10.76 6.83 -3.80
CA ASN A 504 -9.45 6.25 -3.50
C ASN A 504 -8.66 7.24 -2.65
N ILE A 505 -8.26 6.81 -1.45
CA ILE A 505 -7.50 7.65 -0.53
C ILE A 505 -6.13 7.04 -0.23
N ALA A 506 -5.13 7.88 0.05
CA ALA A 506 -3.80 7.43 0.44
C ALA A 506 -3.31 8.03 1.75
N ILE A 507 -2.61 7.23 2.52
CA ILE A 507 -1.96 7.61 3.76
C ILE A 507 -0.45 7.40 3.56
N SER A 508 0.37 8.34 4.05
CA SER A 508 1.83 8.13 4.13
C SER A 508 2.31 8.31 5.55
N ASN A 509 3.21 7.45 5.99
CA ASN A 509 3.89 7.59 7.27
C ASN A 509 5.08 8.54 7.07
N GLY A 510 5.01 9.77 7.58
CA GLY A 510 6.05 10.79 7.44
C GLY A 510 5.62 12.02 6.63
N SER A 511 6.38 13.11 6.81
CA SER A 511 6.14 14.46 6.26
C SER A 511 4.84 15.16 6.67
N GLY A 512 4.33 14.92 7.87
CA GLY A 512 3.28 15.73 8.50
C GLY A 512 3.77 17.06 9.12
N LEU A 513 5.07 17.25 9.38
CA LEU A 513 5.60 18.42 10.13
C LEU A 513 5.51 19.80 9.43
N PRO A 514 5.26 20.93 10.14
CA PRO A 514 5.26 22.35 9.66
C PRO A 514 6.37 22.76 8.65
N PRO A 515 6.16 23.75 7.75
CA PRO A 515 7.20 24.17 6.81
C PRO A 515 8.44 24.66 7.55
N GLY A 516 9.64 24.19 7.16
CA GLY A 516 10.92 24.61 7.73
C GLY A 516 11.48 23.75 8.87
N GLN A 517 10.87 22.60 9.18
CA GLN A 517 11.43 21.58 10.08
C GLN A 517 12.05 20.43 9.26
N ALA A 518 13.08 19.76 9.79
CA ALA A 518 13.79 18.68 9.10
C ALA A 518 12.83 17.52 8.78
N ARG A 519 12.85 17.04 7.54
CA ARG A 519 11.98 15.97 7.01
C ARG A 519 12.75 14.77 6.48
N ASP A 520 14.05 14.90 6.40
CA ASP A 520 14.90 13.80 6.01
C ASP A 520 15.04 12.82 7.18
N GLN A 521 15.73 11.71 6.92
CA GLN A 521 16.01 10.70 7.95
C GLN A 521 17.16 11.11 8.90
N GLY A 522 17.44 12.41 9.02
CA GLY A 522 18.49 12.94 9.91
C GLY A 522 19.92 12.86 9.38
N PHE A 523 20.13 12.43 8.13
CA PHE A 523 21.43 12.38 7.46
C PHE A 523 21.34 12.86 6.00
N GLN A 524 22.50 13.13 5.39
CA GLN A 524 22.60 13.64 4.01
C GLN A 524 22.97 12.53 3.01
N ALA A 525 22.66 12.76 1.74
CA ALA A 525 23.08 11.87 0.65
C ALA A 525 24.60 11.64 0.67
N GLY A 526 25.04 10.38 0.53
CA GLY A 526 26.45 10.00 0.60
C GLY A 526 27.04 9.82 2.01
N ASP A 527 26.31 10.18 3.08
CA ASP A 527 26.80 10.00 4.45
C ASP A 527 27.02 8.53 4.79
N VAL A 528 27.92 8.25 5.74
CA VAL A 528 28.11 6.90 6.26
C VAL A 528 26.92 6.57 7.14
N MET A 529 26.16 5.53 6.79
CA MET A 529 25.00 5.08 7.56
C MET A 529 25.40 4.04 8.60
N LEU A 530 26.26 3.09 8.20
CA LEU A 530 26.69 1.98 9.05
C LEU A 530 28.17 1.72 8.84
N GLN A 531 28.89 1.55 9.96
CA GLN A 531 30.25 1.05 9.96
C GLN A 531 30.38 -0.12 10.93
N LEU A 532 30.71 -1.28 10.39
CA LEU A 532 31.02 -2.48 11.15
C LEU A 532 32.52 -2.75 11.01
N SER A 533 33.26 -2.66 12.11
CA SER A 533 34.65 -3.08 12.18
C SER A 533 34.77 -4.16 13.23
N ALA A 534 35.12 -5.37 12.81
CA ALA A 534 35.47 -6.44 13.72
C ALA A 534 36.92 -6.83 13.45
N SER A 535 37.75 -6.85 14.50
CA SER A 535 39.10 -7.38 14.40
C SER A 535 39.38 -8.22 15.63
N GLN A 536 39.61 -9.51 15.39
CA GLN A 536 40.10 -10.41 16.42
C GLN A 536 41.60 -10.16 16.58
N GLY A 537 42.05 -9.93 17.81
CA GLY A 537 43.45 -9.80 18.19
C GLY A 537 43.80 -10.89 19.19
N THR A 538 44.83 -11.69 18.87
CA THR A 538 45.37 -12.82 19.62
C THR A 538 45.96 -12.51 21.03
N LEU A 539 45.39 -11.61 21.83
CA LEU A 539 45.90 -11.28 23.19
C LEU A 539 44.84 -10.95 24.25
N LEU A 540 43.61 -11.48 24.15
CA LEU A 540 42.64 -11.43 25.27
C LEU A 540 42.47 -12.82 25.92
N PRO A 541 42.15 -12.89 27.23
CA PRO A 541 41.84 -14.16 27.87
C PRO A 541 40.62 -14.82 27.19
N TRP A 542 40.90 -15.99 26.62
CA TRP A 542 40.13 -16.97 25.82
C TRP A 542 38.62 -17.19 26.08
N TRP A 543 38.00 -16.57 27.08
CA TRP A 543 36.57 -16.73 27.37
C TRP A 543 35.70 -15.57 26.83
N GLN A 544 36.24 -14.71 25.94
CA GLN A 544 35.58 -13.46 25.52
C GLN A 544 35.41 -13.21 24.00
N ALA A 545 35.50 -14.19 23.07
CA ALA A 545 35.54 -13.83 21.64
C ALA A 545 35.04 -14.90 20.64
N TYR A 546 33.79 -14.84 20.15
CA TYR A 546 33.26 -15.97 19.35
C TYR A 546 32.22 -15.65 18.27
N LEU A 547 32.65 -15.02 17.16
CA LEU A 547 32.11 -15.19 15.81
C LEU A 547 33.28 -14.97 14.87
N PHE A 548 33.41 -15.81 13.84
CA PHE A 548 34.51 -15.79 12.86
C PHE A 548 35.90 -16.14 13.46
N SER A 549 35.96 -17.17 14.31
CA SER A 549 37.23 -17.62 14.89
C SER A 549 37.78 -18.85 14.14
N ILE A 550 39.07 -18.84 13.85
CA ILE A 550 39.86 -20.06 13.69
C ILE A 550 40.73 -20.11 14.94
N HIS A 551 40.84 -21.25 15.61
CA HIS A 551 41.62 -21.31 16.85
C HIS A 551 43.10 -21.04 16.56
N GLY A 552 43.68 -20.06 17.27
CA GLY A 552 44.98 -19.48 16.95
C GLY A 552 45.01 -18.51 15.74
N GLY A 553 43.89 -18.20 15.09
CA GLY A 553 43.75 -17.26 13.97
C GLY A 553 43.04 -15.94 14.32
N ASN A 554 43.12 -14.97 13.41
CA ASN A 554 42.45 -13.67 13.50
C ASN A 554 41.69 -13.39 12.20
N VAL A 555 40.41 -13.02 12.30
CA VAL A 555 39.63 -12.46 11.18
C VAL A 555 39.46 -10.96 11.39
N LEU A 556 39.68 -10.19 10.33
CA LEU A 556 39.37 -8.76 10.27
C LEU A 556 38.28 -8.55 9.23
N LEU A 557 37.14 -8.03 9.70
CA LEU A 557 36.02 -7.58 8.90
C LEU A 557 35.92 -6.06 9.01
N ASN A 558 35.78 -5.38 7.88
CA ASN A 558 35.48 -3.96 7.88
C ASN A 558 34.48 -3.66 6.78
N PHE A 559 33.24 -3.40 7.18
CA PHE A 559 32.14 -3.03 6.31
C PHE A 559 31.75 -1.59 6.58
N GLN A 560 31.52 -0.85 5.50
CA GLN A 560 31.05 0.52 5.53
C GLN A 560 29.96 0.66 4.47
N ILE A 561 28.79 1.12 4.91
CA ILE A 561 27.64 1.43 4.08
C ILE A 561 27.48 2.94 4.07
N HIS A 562 27.37 3.52 2.89
CA HIS A 562 26.99 4.91 2.73
C HIS A 562 25.62 4.99 2.07
N ALA A 563 24.92 6.08 2.37
CA ALA A 563 23.75 6.49 1.62
C ALA A 563 24.11 6.71 0.15
N VAL A 564 23.18 6.46 -0.76
CA VAL A 564 23.36 6.78 -2.18
C VAL A 564 23.58 8.29 -2.35
N PRO A 565 24.45 8.70 -3.29
CA PRO A 565 24.72 10.12 -3.51
C PRO A 565 23.56 10.79 -4.26
N ASP A 566 23.48 12.12 -4.16
CA ASP A 566 22.62 12.93 -5.04
C ASP A 566 23.40 13.32 -6.29
N GLY A 567 23.23 12.55 -7.37
CA GLY A 567 23.88 12.74 -8.67
C GLY A 567 25.41 12.49 -8.75
N ASN A 568 26.15 12.67 -7.66
CA ASN A 568 27.62 12.61 -7.65
C ASN A 568 28.19 11.19 -7.66
N PHE A 569 29.42 11.01 -8.16
CA PHE A 569 30.14 9.73 -8.07
C PHE A 569 30.75 9.53 -6.68
N GLN A 570 30.23 8.57 -5.92
CA GLN A 570 30.64 8.31 -4.54
C GLN A 570 30.61 6.82 -4.19
N GLN A 571 31.45 6.42 -3.23
CA GLN A 571 31.43 5.08 -2.65
C GLN A 571 30.14 4.88 -1.85
N ILE A 572 29.39 3.83 -2.16
CA ILE A 572 28.18 3.42 -1.42
C ILE A 572 28.40 2.19 -0.53
N TYR A 573 29.43 1.40 -0.83
CA TYR A 573 29.79 0.23 -0.05
C TYR A 573 31.28 -0.04 -0.08
N ARG A 574 31.84 -0.45 1.07
CA ARG A 574 33.18 -1.00 1.18
C ARG A 574 33.16 -2.16 2.15
N GLY A 575 33.59 -3.33 1.70
CA GLY A 575 33.78 -4.52 2.52
C GLY A 575 35.20 -5.05 2.43
N ILE A 576 35.84 -5.29 3.56
CA ILE A 576 37.16 -5.94 3.67
C ILE A 576 37.05 -7.19 4.51
N PHE A 577 37.74 -8.23 4.07
CA PHE A 577 37.91 -9.49 4.75
C PHE A 577 39.39 -9.89 4.75
N ASP A 578 40.04 -9.96 5.91
CA ASP A 578 41.42 -10.47 6.08
C ASP A 578 41.43 -11.64 7.07
N LEU A 579 41.93 -12.79 6.63
CA LEU A 579 42.05 -14.01 7.42
C LEU A 579 43.51 -14.29 7.74
N ARG A 580 43.79 -14.48 9.03
CA ARG A 580 45.11 -14.82 9.56
C ARG A 580 45.05 -16.09 10.40
N ILE A 581 46.10 -16.91 10.35
CA ILE A 581 46.25 -18.09 11.22
C ILE A 581 47.63 -18.04 11.87
N LEU A 582 47.70 -18.28 13.18
CA LEU A 582 48.91 -18.25 14.02
C LEU A 582 49.82 -17.05 13.71
N GLY A 583 49.21 -15.87 13.55
CA GLY A 583 49.86 -14.58 13.26
C GLY A 583 50.15 -14.28 11.79
N GLN A 584 49.92 -15.19 10.86
CA GLN A 584 50.23 -15.02 9.43
C GLN A 584 48.98 -14.70 8.60
N SER A 585 48.98 -13.60 7.84
CA SER A 585 47.91 -13.28 6.88
C SER A 585 47.95 -14.25 5.70
N LEU A 586 46.87 -15.01 5.56
CA LEU A 586 46.70 -16.02 4.53
C LEU A 586 45.95 -15.45 3.34
N PHE A 587 44.93 -14.63 3.61
CA PHE A 587 44.05 -14.03 2.61
C PHE A 587 43.59 -12.63 3.03
N SER A 588 43.57 -11.70 2.09
CA SER A 588 42.93 -10.38 2.25
C SER A 588 42.16 -10.08 0.96
N GLY A 589 40.87 -9.84 1.07
CA GLY A 589 39.97 -9.45 -0.01
C GLY A 589 39.25 -8.15 0.33
N SER A 590 38.92 -7.39 -0.71
CA SER A 590 38.12 -6.16 -0.57
C SER A 590 37.18 -5.99 -1.75
N ARG A 591 35.96 -5.54 -1.45
CA ARG A 591 34.99 -5.04 -2.41
C ARG A 591 34.71 -3.58 -2.13
N ILE A 592 34.67 -2.76 -3.16
CA ILE A 592 34.22 -1.38 -3.10
C ILE A 592 33.21 -1.16 -4.22
N VAL A 593 32.07 -0.56 -3.89
CA VAL A 593 31.03 -0.20 -4.86
C VAL A 593 30.84 1.31 -4.84
N PHE A 594 30.82 1.90 -6.03
CA PHE A 594 30.55 3.30 -6.27
C PHE A 594 29.24 3.45 -7.05
N ALA A 595 28.51 4.53 -6.75
CA ALA A 595 27.28 4.93 -7.44
C ALA A 595 27.40 6.38 -7.92
N SER A 596 26.68 6.72 -8.98
CA SER A 596 26.45 8.10 -9.43
C SER A 596 25.12 8.22 -10.17
N ASN A 597 24.66 9.45 -10.44
CA ASN A 597 23.39 9.73 -11.11
C ASN A 597 22.17 9.10 -10.40
N THR A 598 22.25 8.91 -9.08
CA THR A 598 21.16 8.43 -8.21
C THR A 598 20.37 9.61 -7.63
N LEU A 599 19.11 9.35 -7.26
CA LEU A 599 18.33 10.20 -6.37
C LEU A 599 18.55 9.74 -4.92
N PRO A 600 18.52 10.66 -3.95
CA PRO A 600 18.86 10.38 -2.56
C PRO A 600 17.69 9.73 -1.79
N TYR A 601 17.30 8.52 -2.21
CA TYR A 601 16.18 7.78 -1.61
C TYR A 601 16.43 7.42 -0.14
N ASP A 602 17.67 7.12 0.25
CA ASP A 602 17.98 6.66 1.61
C ASP A 602 17.60 7.65 2.71
N ASN A 603 17.72 8.95 2.44
CA ASN A 603 17.38 10.02 3.39
C ASN A 603 16.10 10.78 3.03
N ALA A 604 15.32 10.32 2.06
CA ALA A 604 14.06 10.97 1.69
C ALA A 604 13.07 10.97 2.86
N PRO A 605 12.14 11.92 2.92
CA PRO A 605 11.00 11.84 3.83
C PRO A 605 10.13 10.61 3.57
N GLY A 606 9.55 10.07 4.64
CA GLY A 606 8.57 8.98 4.58
C GLY A 606 8.87 7.82 5.52
N GLY A 607 8.12 6.74 5.33
CA GLY A 607 8.07 5.60 6.23
C GLY A 607 9.44 4.99 6.37
N SER A 608 9.99 5.07 7.58
CA SER A 608 11.34 4.64 7.87
C SER A 608 11.34 3.18 8.30
N ILE A 609 12.46 2.51 8.06
CA ILE A 609 12.76 1.27 8.77
C ILE A 609 14.05 1.52 9.52
N THR A 610 14.10 1.08 10.77
CA THR A 610 15.33 1.12 11.55
C THR A 610 16.42 0.39 10.77
N THR A 611 17.58 1.00 10.56
CA THR A 611 18.77 0.35 9.99
C THR A 611 19.13 -0.90 10.82
N GLY A 612 18.76 -0.87 12.10
CA GLY A 612 18.75 -2.00 13.03
C GLY A 612 17.67 -3.05 12.82
N ALA A 613 16.52 -2.84 12.19
CA ALA A 613 15.54 -3.92 11.97
C ALA A 613 16.13 -5.07 11.11
N TYR A 614 17.09 -4.76 10.24
CA TYR A 614 17.88 -5.73 9.48
C TYR A 614 19.20 -6.11 10.17
N VAL A 615 19.64 -5.32 11.16
CA VAL A 615 20.99 -5.32 11.75
C VAL A 615 20.92 -4.82 13.22
N ASN A 616 20.04 -5.39 14.07
CA ASN A 616 19.67 -4.71 15.34
C ASN A 616 20.86 -4.76 16.26
N PRO A 617 21.39 -3.64 16.78
CA PRO A 617 22.50 -3.72 17.71
C PRO A 617 22.20 -4.61 18.92
N ALA A 618 20.95 -4.65 19.39
CA ALA A 618 20.49 -5.53 20.46
C ALA A 618 20.24 -6.97 20.01
N ASP A 619 19.71 -7.25 18.81
CA ASP A 619 19.55 -8.64 18.31
C ASP A 619 20.84 -9.20 17.72
N ILE A 620 21.72 -8.36 17.20
CA ILE A 620 23.11 -8.66 16.93
C ILE A 620 23.79 -8.86 18.25
N GLN A 621 23.69 -7.97 19.23
CA GLN A 621 24.26 -8.25 20.55
C GLN A 621 23.66 -9.51 21.18
N ALA A 622 22.37 -9.82 20.97
CA ALA A 622 21.72 -11.04 21.44
C ALA A 622 22.09 -12.26 20.59
N SER A 623 22.36 -12.13 19.29
CA SER A 623 22.86 -13.18 18.37
C SER A 623 24.37 -13.38 18.50
N LEU A 624 25.09 -12.35 18.91
CA LEU A 624 26.46 -12.37 19.38
C LEU A 624 26.43 -13.08 20.75
N ILE A 625 25.57 -12.70 21.69
CA ILE A 625 25.44 -13.38 23.02
C ILE A 625 24.95 -14.84 22.89
N ALA A 626 23.96 -15.11 22.03
CA ALA A 626 23.42 -16.43 21.71
C ALA A 626 24.35 -17.25 20.80
N GLY A 627 25.17 -16.57 20.00
CA GLY A 627 26.35 -17.08 19.33
C GLY A 627 27.60 -17.06 20.22
N GLY A 628 27.45 -16.82 21.51
CA GLY A 628 28.49 -16.95 22.54
C GLY A 628 29.54 -15.84 22.70
N PHE A 629 29.14 -14.57 22.64
CA PHE A 629 29.91 -13.44 23.13
C PHE A 629 29.45 -13.08 24.55
N PRO A 630 30.32 -13.00 25.56
CA PRO A 630 29.89 -12.58 26.89
C PRO A 630 29.40 -11.11 26.90
N PRO A 631 28.48 -10.74 27.82
CA PRO A 631 27.84 -9.42 27.89
C PRO A 631 28.78 -8.19 28.06
N ASN A 632 30.09 -8.40 28.21
CA ASN A 632 31.03 -7.42 28.74
C ASN A 632 31.94 -6.76 27.68
N ILE A 633 31.76 -7.05 26.39
CA ILE A 633 32.69 -6.62 25.31
C ILE A 633 32.52 -5.14 24.91
N ALA A 634 31.59 -4.42 25.53
CA ALA A 634 31.44 -2.98 25.31
C ALA A 634 32.61 -2.12 25.87
N THR A 635 33.63 -2.68 26.52
CA THR A 635 34.66 -1.85 27.19
C THR A 635 36.13 -2.18 26.93
N GLY A 636 36.49 -3.14 26.07
CA GLY A 636 37.93 -3.32 25.78
C GLY A 636 38.37 -4.44 24.84
N ALA A 637 38.08 -4.32 23.53
CA ALA A 637 39.00 -4.59 22.40
C ALA A 637 38.26 -4.58 21.04
N ALA A 638 38.72 -3.72 20.13
CA ALA A 638 38.76 -3.78 18.65
C ALA A 638 37.56 -4.26 17.78
N ASN A 639 36.38 -4.46 18.36
CA ASN A 639 35.12 -4.66 17.63
C ASN A 639 34.20 -3.46 17.88
N SER A 640 33.84 -2.73 16.83
CA SER A 640 32.94 -1.58 16.87
C SER A 640 31.89 -1.70 15.77
N LEU A 641 30.63 -1.86 16.16
CA LEU A 641 29.49 -1.53 15.31
C LEU A 641 29.12 -0.09 15.64
N THR A 642 29.30 0.81 14.69
CA THR A 642 28.87 2.20 14.80
C THR A 642 27.69 2.40 13.85
N LEU A 643 26.52 2.58 14.45
CA LEU A 643 25.33 3.03 13.74
C LEU A 643 25.36 4.56 13.73
N LEU A 644 25.50 5.15 12.54
CA LEU A 644 25.56 6.60 12.35
C LEU A 644 24.22 7.16 11.84
N ALA A 645 23.48 6.33 11.09
CA ALA A 645 22.06 6.52 10.79
C ALA A 645 21.28 5.34 11.41
N ASP A 646 20.43 5.63 12.38
CA ASP A 646 19.59 4.68 13.09
C ASP A 646 18.44 4.13 12.25
N GLN A 647 18.00 4.88 11.24
CA GLN A 647 16.96 4.52 10.29
C GLN A 647 17.28 4.98 8.87
N PHE A 648 16.52 4.47 7.90
CA PHE A 648 16.54 4.93 6.51
C PHE A 648 15.11 4.98 5.96
N CYS A 649 14.90 5.73 4.90
CA CYS A 649 13.60 5.82 4.25
C CYS A 649 13.37 4.55 3.44
N TYR A 650 12.38 3.76 3.87
CA TYR A 650 11.90 2.60 3.11
C TYR A 650 10.78 3.00 2.16
N MET A 651 9.86 3.86 2.62
CA MET A 651 8.67 4.29 1.90
C MET A 651 8.66 5.81 1.67
N PRO A 652 9.22 6.31 0.56
CA PRO A 652 9.21 7.73 0.26
C PRO A 652 7.78 8.28 0.14
N VAL A 653 7.51 9.45 0.70
CA VAL A 653 6.16 10.08 0.64
C VAL A 653 5.67 10.27 -0.79
N VAL A 654 6.57 10.63 -1.71
CA VAL A 654 6.23 10.75 -3.14
C VAL A 654 5.76 9.42 -3.75
N SER A 655 6.20 8.29 -3.20
CA SER A 655 5.79 6.95 -3.60
C SER A 655 4.47 6.57 -2.92
N ALA A 656 4.39 6.72 -1.60
CA ALA A 656 3.20 6.45 -0.79
C ALA A 656 1.94 7.14 -1.34
N LEU A 657 2.08 8.40 -1.76
CA LEU A 657 0.98 9.23 -2.24
C LEU A 657 0.84 9.23 -3.77
N ASN A 658 1.57 8.38 -4.49
CA ASN A 658 1.64 8.36 -5.95
C ASN A 658 1.76 9.77 -6.58
N VAL A 659 2.74 10.56 -6.16
CA VAL A 659 2.90 11.94 -6.62
C VAL A 659 3.29 11.97 -8.11
N ASN A 660 2.50 12.66 -8.94
CA ASN A 660 2.70 12.72 -10.38
C ASN A 660 4.04 13.37 -10.78
N GLU A 661 4.56 12.96 -11.94
CA GLU A 661 5.69 13.61 -12.59
C GLU A 661 5.30 15.01 -13.14
N PRO A 662 6.21 16.01 -13.12
CA PRO A 662 7.61 15.95 -12.70
C PRO A 662 7.88 16.08 -11.19
N GLN A 663 6.86 16.20 -10.34
CA GLN A 663 7.01 16.55 -8.93
C GLN A 663 7.64 15.41 -8.12
N SER A 664 7.38 14.16 -8.47
CA SER A 664 8.03 12.99 -7.87
C SER A 664 9.56 12.95 -8.00
N GLN A 665 10.16 13.70 -8.95
CA GLN A 665 11.62 13.80 -9.06
C GLN A 665 12.23 14.55 -7.87
N ASN A 666 11.44 15.37 -7.17
CA ASN A 666 11.84 15.96 -5.90
C ASN A 666 11.38 15.05 -4.75
N LEU A 667 12.23 14.14 -4.29
CA LEU A 667 11.91 13.25 -3.18
C LEU A 667 11.59 14.00 -1.87
N PHE A 668 12.02 15.25 -1.74
CA PHE A 668 11.74 16.13 -0.59
C PHE A 668 10.52 17.03 -0.82
N PHE A 669 9.59 16.60 -1.68
CA PHE A 669 8.35 17.31 -1.95
C PHE A 669 7.50 17.49 -0.68
N ASP A 670 6.83 18.64 -0.56
CA ASP A 670 5.98 18.95 0.58
C ASP A 670 4.53 18.54 0.35
N ALA A 671 4.12 17.41 0.92
CA ALA A 671 2.78 16.84 0.75
C ALA A 671 1.71 17.36 1.73
N ARG A 672 2.01 18.33 2.60
CA ARG A 672 1.06 18.81 3.64
C ARG A 672 -0.01 19.82 3.21
N PRO A 673 0.13 20.62 2.14
CA PRO A 673 -0.99 21.46 1.70
C PRO A 673 -2.13 20.66 1.03
N VAL A 674 -2.27 19.35 1.26
CA VAL A 674 -2.99 18.40 0.39
C VAL A 674 -4.09 17.60 1.11
N ASN A 675 -4.64 18.06 2.25
CA ASN A 675 -5.85 17.44 2.84
C ASN A 675 -7.03 17.38 1.82
N LEU A 676 -6.95 18.17 0.74
CA LEU A 676 -7.66 18.04 -0.53
C LEU A 676 -6.61 18.28 -1.63
N ILE A 677 -6.55 17.44 -2.67
CA ILE A 677 -5.55 17.57 -3.74
C ILE A 677 -5.57 19.00 -4.31
N PRO A 678 -4.45 19.75 -4.32
CA PRO A 678 -4.29 20.80 -5.30
C PRO A 678 -4.23 20.11 -6.69
N ASN A 679 -5.02 20.58 -7.67
CA ASN A 679 -5.17 19.93 -8.99
C ASN A 679 -3.90 19.26 -9.54
N GLY A 680 -3.95 17.94 -9.75
CA GLY A 680 -3.03 17.17 -10.60
C GLY A 680 -1.70 16.70 -9.98
N PHE A 681 -1.49 16.82 -8.67
CA PHE A 681 -0.25 16.32 -8.02
C PHE A 681 -0.25 14.84 -7.66
N THR A 682 -1.41 14.20 -7.52
CA THR A 682 -1.57 12.76 -7.26
C THR A 682 -2.82 12.25 -7.99
N THR A 683 -2.93 10.94 -8.15
CA THR A 683 -4.12 10.27 -8.68
C THR A 683 -5.13 9.90 -7.60
N PHE A 684 -4.82 10.04 -6.31
CA PHE A 684 -5.76 9.77 -5.20
C PHE A 684 -6.66 10.97 -4.93
N GLU A 685 -7.94 10.74 -4.69
CA GLU A 685 -8.96 11.73 -4.35
C GLU A 685 -8.66 12.48 -3.04
N GLN A 686 -8.08 11.78 -2.05
CA GLN A 686 -7.64 12.35 -0.79
C GLN A 686 -6.30 11.76 -0.35
N VAL A 687 -5.47 12.58 0.31
CA VAL A 687 -4.23 12.08 0.92
C VAL A 687 -4.03 12.60 2.34
N LYS A 688 -3.36 11.78 3.17
CA LYS A 688 -3.04 12.10 4.55
C LYS A 688 -1.62 11.70 4.90
N PRO A 689 -0.66 12.64 4.82
CA PRO A 689 0.64 12.48 5.45
C PRO A 689 0.48 12.52 6.98
N ILE A 690 1.06 11.54 7.66
CA ILE A 690 1.04 11.37 9.11
C ILE A 690 2.38 11.82 9.68
N GLU A 691 2.37 12.42 10.88
CA GLU A 691 3.58 12.55 11.70
C GLU A 691 3.22 12.56 13.21
N ALA A 692 3.46 11.45 13.90
CA ALA A 692 3.07 11.15 15.28
C ALA A 692 3.96 11.83 16.34
N ILE A 693 5.04 12.51 15.94
CA ILE A 693 5.94 13.17 16.89
C ILE A 693 5.31 14.47 17.43
N PRO A 694 5.21 14.66 18.77
CA PRO A 694 4.70 15.89 19.34
C PRO A 694 5.52 17.12 18.89
N PRO A 695 4.89 18.29 18.69
CA PRO A 695 5.56 19.54 18.29
C PRO A 695 6.74 20.01 19.18
N SER A 696 6.97 19.34 20.31
CA SER A 696 7.99 19.65 21.31
C SER A 696 9.36 18.99 21.08
N VAL A 697 9.52 18.12 20.07
CA VAL A 697 10.81 17.49 19.80
C VAL A 697 11.77 18.51 19.14
N PRO A 698 13.02 18.65 19.62
CA PRO A 698 13.97 19.63 19.08
C PRO A 698 14.25 19.42 17.58
N LEU A 699 14.44 20.53 16.85
CA LEU A 699 14.95 20.53 15.47
C LEU A 699 16.25 19.71 15.40
N GLY A 700 16.26 18.66 14.56
CA GLY A 700 17.41 17.77 14.37
C GLY A 700 17.30 16.40 15.04
N VAL A 701 16.13 16.01 15.51
CA VAL A 701 15.77 14.63 15.86
C VAL A 701 14.86 14.10 14.75
N ASN A 702 15.07 12.86 14.31
CA ASN A 702 14.31 12.21 13.26
C ASN A 702 12.80 12.34 13.51
N ALA A 703 12.08 12.82 12.50
CA ALA A 703 10.66 13.14 12.60
C ALA A 703 9.75 12.05 12.03
N ASN A 704 10.22 11.31 11.01
CA ASN A 704 9.39 10.36 10.27
C ASN A 704 9.08 9.09 11.08
N GLU A 705 7.89 8.54 10.86
CA GLU A 705 7.39 7.30 11.46
C GLU A 705 8.06 6.04 10.91
N ASP A 706 7.90 4.94 11.64
CA ASP A 706 8.17 3.60 11.14
C ASP A 706 7.13 3.16 10.09
N HIS A 707 7.61 2.39 9.10
CA HIS A 707 6.80 1.66 8.14
C HIS A 707 6.47 0.25 8.71
N VAL A 708 5.24 -0.12 9.03
CA VAL A 708 3.97 0.64 9.04
C VAL A 708 3.54 0.81 10.51
N ILE A 709 3.14 2.03 10.88
CA ILE A 709 2.55 2.36 12.19
C ILE A 709 1.15 2.97 12.04
N TYR A 710 0.29 2.74 13.05
CA TYR A 710 -1.09 3.19 13.14
C TYR A 710 -1.31 4.09 14.36
N PRO A 711 -0.91 5.37 14.31
CA PRO A 711 -1.03 6.23 15.47
C PRO A 711 -2.50 6.60 15.72
N ALA A 712 -2.90 6.76 16.98
CA ALA A 712 -4.29 7.05 17.35
C ALA A 712 -4.88 8.32 16.67
N GLU A 713 -4.03 9.26 16.23
CA GLU A 713 -4.44 10.46 15.51
C GLU A 713 -5.03 10.19 14.11
N ILE A 714 -4.71 9.05 13.47
CA ILE A 714 -5.30 8.69 12.18
C ILE A 714 -6.66 8.01 12.36
N ALA A 715 -6.95 7.44 13.54
CA ALA A 715 -8.14 6.65 13.78
C ALA A 715 -9.42 7.42 13.44
N ALA A 716 -9.55 8.65 13.92
CA ALA A 716 -10.72 9.48 13.62
C ALA A 716 -10.84 9.77 12.11
N TRP A 717 -9.75 10.18 11.45
CA TRP A 717 -9.79 10.48 10.02
C TRP A 717 -10.11 9.26 9.15
N LEU A 718 -9.57 8.10 9.53
CA LEU A 718 -9.84 6.83 8.85
C LEU A 718 -11.31 6.45 9.03
N ILE A 719 -11.82 6.53 10.26
CA ILE A 719 -13.22 6.22 10.58
C ILE A 719 -14.16 7.22 9.92
N ASP A 720 -13.85 8.50 9.88
CA ASP A 720 -14.70 9.51 9.22
C ASP A 720 -14.87 9.22 7.72
N ASN A 721 -13.79 8.80 7.05
CA ASN A 721 -13.84 8.39 5.64
C ASN A 721 -14.51 7.03 5.44
N MET A 722 -14.30 6.10 6.37
CA MET A 722 -14.91 4.78 6.31
C MET A 722 -16.39 4.82 6.60
N ALA A 723 -16.81 5.36 7.74
CA ALA A 723 -18.11 5.20 8.37
C ALA A 723 -19.31 5.73 7.56
N LEU A 724 -19.09 6.29 6.36
CA LEU A 724 -20.13 7.01 5.63
C LEU A 724 -20.85 7.94 6.60
N LEU A 725 -20.12 8.70 7.45
CA LEU A 725 -20.78 9.50 8.47
C LEU A 725 -21.84 10.33 7.74
N PRO A 726 -23.15 10.12 8.05
CA PRO A 726 -24.09 11.21 7.90
C PRO A 726 -23.55 12.22 8.90
N ASP A 727 -22.76 13.15 8.36
CA ASP A 727 -21.95 14.14 9.03
C ASP A 727 -22.43 14.38 10.46
N ALA A 728 -21.62 13.97 11.43
CA ALA A 728 -21.95 14.04 12.84
C ALA A 728 -22.48 15.45 13.15
N SER A 729 -23.78 15.55 13.42
CA SER A 729 -24.59 16.76 13.66
C SER A 729 -25.51 17.28 12.54
N LEU A 730 -25.91 16.48 11.56
CA LEU A 730 -27.28 16.66 11.04
C LEU A 730 -28.29 16.21 12.10
N ASN A 731 -28.58 17.10 13.06
CA ASN A 731 -29.87 17.06 13.73
C ASN A 731 -30.91 16.98 12.60
N ALA A 732 -31.52 15.80 12.41
CA ALA A 732 -32.53 15.55 11.37
C ALA A 732 -33.73 16.52 11.44
N GLY A 733 -33.84 17.31 12.51
CA GLY A 733 -34.80 18.42 12.64
C GLY A 733 -34.34 19.79 12.12
N ALA A 734 -33.03 20.04 11.93
CA ALA A 734 -32.49 21.39 11.68
C ALA A 734 -32.47 21.79 10.19
N LEU A 735 -32.24 20.86 9.26
CA LEU A 735 -32.25 21.16 7.82
C LEU A 735 -33.67 21.13 7.20
N THR A 736 -34.63 20.46 7.83
CA THR A 736 -36.00 20.39 7.27
C THR A 736 -36.73 21.73 7.31
N GLN A 737 -36.36 22.63 8.23
CA GLN A 737 -36.88 23.99 8.39
C GLN A 737 -35.73 24.99 8.53
N LEU A 738 -35.05 25.29 7.43
CA LEU A 738 -33.90 26.18 7.40
C LEU A 738 -34.33 27.65 7.52
N SER A 739 -34.08 28.27 8.67
CA SER A 739 -34.30 29.71 8.92
C SER A 739 -33.00 30.52 9.11
N THR A 740 -31.85 29.87 8.97
CA THR A 740 -30.50 30.45 9.05
C THR A 740 -29.66 30.02 7.86
N ALA A 741 -28.41 30.46 7.77
CA ALA A 741 -27.50 29.98 6.74
C ALA A 741 -27.10 28.51 6.98
N TYR A 742 -26.99 27.74 5.91
CA TYR A 742 -26.32 26.45 5.85
C TYR A 742 -25.55 26.36 4.54
N ASN A 743 -24.31 25.90 4.59
CA ASN A 743 -23.44 25.84 3.43
C ASN A 743 -22.88 24.42 3.24
N PHE A 744 -23.21 23.81 2.11
CA PHE A 744 -22.57 22.59 1.66
C PHE A 744 -21.21 22.92 1.03
N GLY A 745 -20.17 22.17 1.34
CA GLY A 745 -18.85 22.36 0.74
C GLY A 745 -17.76 21.53 1.41
N ALA A 746 -16.62 21.43 0.73
CA ALA A 746 -15.42 20.81 1.26
C ALA A 746 -14.47 21.89 1.82
N GLY A 747 -14.32 21.91 3.14
CA GLY A 747 -13.34 22.73 3.86
C GLY A 747 -12.03 21.97 4.15
N PRO A 748 -10.93 22.66 4.51
CA PRO A 748 -9.63 22.05 4.81
C PRO A 748 -9.61 21.02 5.96
N VAL A 749 -10.65 21.00 6.80
CA VAL A 749 -10.78 20.15 8.00
C VAL A 749 -12.19 19.57 8.16
N GLU A 750 -13.22 20.19 7.56
CA GLU A 750 -14.64 19.81 7.73
C GLU A 750 -15.30 19.72 6.35
N ARG A 751 -16.06 18.64 6.08
CA ARG A 751 -16.75 18.37 4.81
C ARG A 751 -18.21 18.02 5.13
N THR A 752 -19.15 18.71 4.50
CA THR A 752 -20.53 18.23 4.47
C THR A 752 -20.70 17.12 3.44
N THR A 753 -21.66 16.22 3.64
CA THR A 753 -22.09 15.26 2.61
C THR A 753 -22.42 15.96 1.28
N ASP A 754 -22.09 15.31 0.18
CA ASP A 754 -22.53 15.64 -1.18
C ASP A 754 -23.98 15.17 -1.46
N ARG A 755 -24.67 14.58 -0.48
CA ARG A 755 -26.03 14.09 -0.62
C ARG A 755 -27.02 14.89 0.22
N LEU A 756 -28.14 15.24 -0.40
CA LEU A 756 -29.34 15.76 0.24
C LEU A 756 -30.35 14.64 0.35
N VAL A 757 -30.50 14.10 1.57
CA VAL A 757 -31.27 12.87 1.84
C VAL A 757 -32.63 13.13 2.50
N GLN A 758 -32.96 14.39 2.74
CA GLN A 758 -34.23 14.81 3.34
C GLN A 758 -34.82 16.07 2.71
N LEU A 759 -36.14 16.23 2.84
CA LEU A 759 -36.86 17.43 2.41
C LEU A 759 -36.38 18.69 3.16
N ILE A 760 -36.18 19.80 2.45
CA ILE A 760 -35.71 21.08 3.01
C ILE A 760 -36.72 22.20 2.74
N ASN A 761 -37.15 22.91 3.79
CA ASN A 761 -37.90 24.17 3.67
C ASN A 761 -37.01 25.35 4.05
N ILE A 762 -36.64 26.18 3.07
CA ILE A 762 -35.84 27.38 3.26
C ILE A 762 -36.80 28.54 3.54
N ASN A 763 -36.96 28.86 4.81
CA ASN A 763 -37.86 29.88 5.34
C ASN A 763 -37.22 31.28 5.29
N SER A 764 -37.97 32.30 5.70
CA SER A 764 -37.46 33.69 5.76
C SER A 764 -36.19 33.79 6.61
N GLY A 765 -35.12 34.35 6.03
CA GLY A 765 -33.79 34.43 6.66
C GLY A 765 -32.92 33.18 6.52
N GLY A 766 -33.48 32.09 5.98
CA GLY A 766 -32.76 30.87 5.64
C GLY A 766 -31.96 31.02 4.35
N HIS A 767 -30.73 30.53 4.34
CA HIS A 767 -29.85 30.55 3.17
C HIS A 767 -29.19 29.18 2.99
N LEU A 768 -29.70 28.35 2.08
CA LEU A 768 -29.01 27.13 1.66
C LEU A 768 -28.00 27.50 0.58
N SER A 769 -26.74 27.14 0.77
CA SER A 769 -25.67 27.45 -0.17
C SER A 769 -24.91 26.18 -0.55
N ILE A 770 -24.51 26.08 -1.82
CA ILE A 770 -23.61 25.04 -2.32
C ILE A 770 -22.29 25.70 -2.71
N ASN A 771 -21.21 25.25 -2.08
CA ASN A 771 -19.86 25.75 -2.23
C ASN A 771 -19.68 27.27 -2.03
N ARG A 772 -20.32 27.84 -1.01
CA ARG A 772 -20.18 29.27 -0.74
C ARG A 772 -18.93 29.56 0.06
N ASN A 773 -18.24 30.67 -0.22
CA ASN A 773 -17.07 31.13 0.52
C ASN A 773 -17.39 31.68 1.93
N GLN A 774 -18.00 30.85 2.77
CA GLN A 774 -18.32 31.04 4.20
C GLN A 774 -18.23 29.69 4.91
N GLU A 775 -18.30 29.68 6.24
CA GLU A 775 -18.26 28.45 7.07
C GLU A 775 -19.11 27.33 6.46
N VAL A 776 -18.53 26.13 6.31
CA VAL A 776 -19.25 24.91 5.93
C VAL A 776 -20.25 24.57 7.06
N GLY A 777 -21.37 23.92 6.72
CA GLY A 777 -22.41 23.58 7.68
C GLY A 777 -23.29 24.76 8.13
N PRO A 778 -23.87 24.71 9.35
CA PRO A 778 -24.79 25.74 9.84
C PRO A 778 -24.06 27.04 10.18
N GLY A 779 -24.63 28.19 9.82
CA GLY A 779 -23.99 29.50 10.03
C GLY A 779 -23.69 29.79 11.51
N GLY A 780 -22.42 30.12 11.81
CA GLY A 780 -21.93 30.30 13.17
C GLY A 780 -21.41 29.01 13.81
N SER A 781 -21.22 27.95 13.03
CA SER A 781 -20.53 26.71 13.43
C SER A 781 -19.07 26.95 13.80
N GLY A 782 -18.45 28.00 13.24
CA GLY A 782 -17.01 28.22 13.32
C GLY A 782 -16.22 27.30 12.38
N TRP A 783 -16.90 26.58 11.51
CA TRP A 783 -16.28 25.67 10.55
C TRP A 783 -15.53 26.43 9.46
N ASN A 784 -14.57 25.76 8.83
CA ASN A 784 -13.81 26.40 7.76
C ASN A 784 -14.66 26.66 6.53
N ALA A 785 -14.35 27.73 5.79
CA ALA A 785 -14.95 27.97 4.49
C ALA A 785 -14.38 27.00 3.43
N PRO A 786 -15.14 26.70 2.36
CA PRO A 786 -14.63 25.96 1.23
C PRO A 786 -13.40 26.59 0.60
N LEU A 787 -12.53 25.75 0.04
CA LEU A 787 -11.30 26.20 -0.63
C LEU A 787 -11.61 27.14 -1.81
N ALA A 788 -10.82 28.19 -1.98
CA ALA A 788 -10.97 29.13 -3.09
C ALA A 788 -10.75 28.42 -4.45
N GLY A 789 -11.64 28.65 -5.42
CA GLY A 789 -11.60 27.99 -6.73
C GLY A 789 -12.03 26.52 -6.74
N SER A 790 -12.50 25.97 -5.62
CA SER A 790 -12.99 24.58 -5.55
C SER A 790 -14.29 24.38 -6.34
N LEU A 791 -14.57 23.13 -6.70
CA LEU A 791 -15.86 22.66 -7.19
C LEU A 791 -16.45 21.72 -6.14
N PHE A 792 -17.72 21.89 -5.79
CA PHE A 792 -18.42 20.95 -4.91
C PHE A 792 -19.79 20.62 -5.50
N GLU A 793 -20.04 19.34 -5.69
CA GLU A 793 -21.28 18.81 -6.21
C GLU A 793 -22.16 18.32 -5.06
N VAL A 794 -23.45 18.59 -5.16
CA VAL A 794 -24.47 18.07 -4.26
C VAL A 794 -25.59 17.48 -5.08
N GLU A 795 -26.01 16.27 -4.76
CA GLU A 795 -27.14 15.60 -5.36
C GLU A 795 -28.25 15.33 -4.35
N THR A 796 -29.50 15.27 -4.80
CA THR A 796 -30.60 14.76 -3.98
C THR A 796 -30.63 13.23 -4.04
N VAL A 797 -30.82 12.54 -2.92
CA VAL A 797 -30.91 11.07 -2.87
C VAL A 797 -32.12 10.67 -2.03
N ASP A 798 -32.94 9.72 -2.51
CA ASP A 798 -34.03 9.12 -1.72
C ASP A 798 -33.54 7.81 -1.07
N GLU A 799 -32.66 7.93 -0.06
CA GLU A 799 -32.04 6.77 0.61
C GLU A 799 -33.04 5.90 1.38
N ASN A 800 -34.23 6.43 1.70
CA ASN A 800 -35.19 5.75 2.57
C ASN A 800 -36.46 5.28 1.86
N CYS A 801 -36.53 5.37 0.53
CA CYS A 801 -37.75 5.12 -0.25
C CYS A 801 -38.98 5.85 0.36
N SER A 802 -38.74 7.04 0.93
CA SER A 802 -39.70 7.73 1.80
C SER A 802 -40.65 8.65 1.03
N GLY A 803 -40.44 8.74 -0.29
CA GLY A 803 -41.16 9.59 -1.22
C GLY A 803 -40.30 10.74 -1.73
N PRO A 804 -40.78 11.47 -2.75
CA PRO A 804 -40.00 12.46 -3.48
C PRO A 804 -39.43 13.54 -2.55
N LEU A 805 -38.11 13.70 -2.52
CA LEU A 805 -37.45 14.77 -1.78
C LEU A 805 -37.70 16.10 -2.47
N THR A 806 -38.13 17.11 -1.72
CA THR A 806 -38.39 18.44 -2.29
C THR A 806 -37.66 19.55 -1.55
N ILE A 807 -36.79 20.30 -2.22
CA ILE A 807 -36.25 21.56 -1.71
C ILE A 807 -37.30 22.66 -1.97
N ARG A 808 -37.78 23.33 -0.92
CA ARG A 808 -38.78 24.41 -1.02
C ARG A 808 -38.17 25.73 -0.57
N VAL A 809 -38.08 26.69 -1.49
CA VAL A 809 -37.64 28.06 -1.19
C VAL A 809 -38.87 28.93 -0.92
N HIS A 810 -39.13 29.24 0.36
CA HIS A 810 -40.26 30.07 0.80
C HIS A 810 -39.96 31.56 0.70
N SER A 811 -40.94 32.39 1.02
CA SER A 811 -40.82 33.85 1.02
C SER A 811 -39.67 34.33 1.90
N GLY A 812 -38.72 35.06 1.31
CA GLY A 812 -37.53 35.56 1.98
C GLY A 812 -36.45 34.51 2.29
N GLY A 813 -36.59 33.27 1.79
CA GLY A 813 -35.55 32.25 1.80
C GLY A 813 -34.70 32.29 0.53
N GLN A 814 -33.48 31.76 0.61
CA GLN A 814 -32.53 31.77 -0.51
C GLN A 814 -31.84 30.42 -0.71
N LEU A 815 -31.77 29.97 -1.97
CA LEU A 815 -30.89 28.90 -2.45
C LEU A 815 -29.80 29.53 -3.33
N SER A 816 -28.53 29.29 -3.00
CA SER A 816 -27.37 29.78 -3.78
C SER A 816 -26.47 28.63 -4.22
N VAL A 817 -26.00 28.66 -5.47
CA VAL A 817 -25.02 27.69 -5.99
C VAL A 817 -23.78 28.45 -6.44
N GLY A 818 -22.64 28.16 -5.80
CA GLY A 818 -21.36 28.87 -5.92
C GLY A 818 -21.29 30.19 -5.14
N ASP A 819 -20.19 30.93 -5.32
CA ASP A 819 -20.00 32.26 -4.72
C ASP A 819 -19.15 33.20 -5.61
N PRO A 820 -19.43 34.52 -5.64
CA PRO A 820 -18.70 35.46 -6.50
C PRO A 820 -17.38 35.94 -5.90
N GLY A 821 -17.13 35.73 -4.60
CA GLY A 821 -15.98 36.30 -3.89
C GLY A 821 -14.64 35.58 -4.10
N ASN A 822 -14.67 34.31 -4.50
CA ASN A 822 -13.48 33.44 -4.56
C ASN A 822 -13.49 32.40 -5.71
N TYR A 823 -14.41 32.50 -6.67
CA TYR A 823 -14.61 31.54 -7.77
C TYR A 823 -14.88 30.09 -7.33
N ALA A 824 -15.42 29.88 -6.13
CA ALA A 824 -15.90 28.57 -5.72
C ALA A 824 -17.16 28.23 -6.53
N ALA A 825 -17.09 27.16 -7.32
CA ALA A 825 -18.18 26.70 -8.18
C ALA A 825 -18.99 25.62 -7.46
N GLY A 826 -20.31 25.71 -7.54
CA GLY A 826 -21.20 24.66 -7.04
C GLY A 826 -21.89 23.93 -8.18
N ILE A 827 -22.13 22.63 -7.99
CA ILE A 827 -23.10 21.88 -8.80
C ILE A 827 -24.20 21.40 -7.86
N LEU A 828 -25.46 21.69 -8.18
CA LEU A 828 -26.61 21.09 -7.50
C LEU A 828 -27.38 20.25 -8.51
N ARG A 829 -27.53 18.96 -8.24
CA ARG A 829 -28.30 18.00 -9.05
C ARG A 829 -29.57 17.63 -8.32
N ILE A 830 -30.69 17.92 -8.93
CA ILE A 830 -31.99 17.38 -8.52
C ILE A 830 -32.23 16.15 -9.38
N THR A 831 -32.09 14.98 -8.77
CA THR A 831 -32.14 13.66 -9.40
C THR A 831 -33.58 13.18 -9.61
N GLU A 832 -33.75 12.07 -10.33
CA GLU A 832 -35.05 11.48 -10.64
C GLU A 832 -35.98 11.36 -9.40
N ASN A 833 -37.27 11.62 -9.59
CA ASN A 833 -38.31 11.67 -8.54
C ASN A 833 -38.16 12.80 -7.50
N ASN A 834 -37.09 13.58 -7.49
CA ASN A 834 -36.93 14.68 -6.55
C ASN A 834 -37.35 16.03 -7.15
N GLY A 835 -37.42 17.09 -6.33
CA GLY A 835 -37.90 18.38 -6.80
C GLY A 835 -37.36 19.62 -6.11
N LEU A 836 -37.45 20.75 -6.82
CA LEU A 836 -37.16 22.10 -6.36
C LEU A 836 -38.39 22.98 -6.57
N ILE A 837 -38.94 23.57 -5.50
CA ILE A 837 -40.10 24.47 -5.55
C ILE A 837 -39.67 25.89 -5.13
N LEU A 838 -39.85 26.86 -6.01
CA LEU A 838 -39.64 28.28 -5.73
C LEU A 838 -40.99 28.96 -5.45
N ASN A 839 -41.18 29.49 -4.25
CA ASN A 839 -42.40 30.20 -3.84
C ASN A 839 -42.25 31.73 -3.97
N ASN A 840 -43.34 32.46 -3.73
CA ASN A 840 -43.39 33.92 -3.79
C ASN A 840 -42.24 34.57 -2.99
N THR A 841 -41.41 35.41 -3.61
CA THR A 841 -40.20 36.05 -3.07
C THR A 841 -39.11 35.10 -2.55
N GLY A 842 -39.18 33.81 -2.89
CA GLY A 842 -38.07 32.88 -2.71
C GLY A 842 -37.00 33.14 -3.78
N LEU A 843 -35.74 33.22 -3.35
CA LEU A 843 -34.60 33.55 -4.22
C LEU A 843 -33.82 32.30 -4.60
N LEU A 844 -33.70 32.04 -5.90
CA LEU A 844 -32.69 31.14 -6.45
C LEU A 844 -31.56 31.97 -7.06
N ARG A 845 -30.32 31.69 -6.69
CA ARG A 845 -29.13 32.30 -7.28
C ARG A 845 -28.12 31.26 -7.74
N VAL A 846 -27.71 31.33 -8.99
CA VAL A 846 -26.62 30.47 -9.54
C VAL A 846 -25.49 31.39 -9.98
N HIS A 847 -24.33 31.28 -9.34
CA HIS A 847 -23.18 32.14 -9.60
C HIS A 847 -22.39 31.70 -10.84
N ALA A 848 -21.53 32.59 -11.37
CA ALA A 848 -20.70 32.30 -12.53
C ALA A 848 -19.82 31.06 -12.31
N GLY A 849 -19.72 30.20 -13.33
CA GLY A 849 -18.99 28.91 -13.24
C GLY A 849 -19.73 27.80 -12.50
N SER A 850 -20.91 28.08 -11.91
CA SER A 850 -21.74 27.11 -11.20
C SER A 850 -22.90 26.60 -12.04
N ARG A 851 -23.45 25.43 -11.65
CA ARG A 851 -24.55 24.77 -12.36
C ARG A 851 -25.64 24.29 -11.41
N LEU A 852 -26.90 24.53 -11.76
CA LEU A 852 -28.05 23.80 -11.22
C LEU A 852 -28.62 22.91 -12.32
N LEU A 853 -28.66 21.60 -12.08
CA LEU A 853 -29.17 20.59 -13.00
C LEU A 853 -30.45 19.96 -12.43
N ILE A 854 -31.52 19.99 -13.22
CA ILE A 854 -32.76 19.24 -12.98
C ILE A 854 -32.74 18.05 -13.93
N GLU A 855 -32.51 16.85 -13.41
CA GLU A 855 -32.35 15.63 -14.20
C GLU A 855 -33.67 15.09 -14.77
N PRO A 856 -33.63 14.19 -15.76
CA PRO A 856 -34.83 13.49 -16.21
C PRO A 856 -35.61 12.86 -15.04
N GLY A 857 -36.92 13.08 -15.01
CA GLY A 857 -37.80 12.61 -13.94
C GLY A 857 -37.79 13.45 -12.65
N ALA A 858 -36.89 14.44 -12.52
CA ALA A 858 -36.94 15.45 -11.47
C ALA A 858 -37.94 16.58 -11.79
N THR A 859 -38.35 17.38 -10.81
CA THR A 859 -39.31 18.49 -11.02
C THR A 859 -38.80 19.83 -10.52
N LEU A 860 -38.76 20.84 -11.39
CA LEU A 860 -38.63 22.24 -11.03
C LEU A 860 -39.98 22.94 -11.10
N ARG A 861 -40.48 23.43 -9.97
CA ARG A 861 -41.74 24.17 -9.89
C ARG A 861 -41.53 25.62 -9.49
N ILE A 862 -42.20 26.52 -10.19
CA ILE A 862 -42.05 27.97 -10.03
C ILE A 862 -43.41 28.58 -9.78
N ASN A 863 -43.64 29.10 -8.58
CA ASN A 863 -44.89 29.78 -8.23
C ASN A 863 -44.76 31.31 -8.41
N ALA A 864 -45.89 32.00 -8.52
CA ALA A 864 -45.93 33.43 -8.78
C ALA A 864 -45.12 34.23 -7.74
N GLY A 865 -44.26 35.13 -8.23
CA GLY A 865 -43.42 36.02 -7.42
C GLY A 865 -42.05 35.45 -7.01
N ALA A 866 -41.68 34.23 -7.41
CA ALA A 866 -40.32 33.72 -7.24
C ALA A 866 -39.28 34.61 -7.95
N THR A 867 -38.07 34.69 -7.40
CA THR A 867 -36.96 35.48 -7.96
C THR A 867 -35.81 34.56 -8.36
N ILE A 868 -35.36 34.66 -9.60
CA ILE A 868 -34.27 33.84 -10.14
C ILE A 868 -33.16 34.77 -10.66
N VAL A 869 -31.93 34.54 -10.19
CA VAL A 869 -30.73 35.27 -10.59
C VAL A 869 -29.70 34.29 -11.11
N LEU A 870 -29.38 34.34 -12.40
CA LEU A 870 -28.43 33.45 -13.05
C LEU A 870 -27.23 34.26 -13.55
N ASP A 871 -26.08 34.03 -12.93
CA ASP A 871 -24.76 34.40 -13.45
C ASP A 871 -24.02 33.16 -14.00
N GLY A 872 -24.47 31.94 -13.64
CA GLY A 872 -24.04 30.64 -14.15
C GLY A 872 -25.10 29.92 -15.00
N THR A 873 -25.17 28.59 -14.93
CA THR A 873 -26.03 27.77 -15.80
C THR A 873 -27.17 27.09 -15.04
N LEU A 874 -28.41 27.23 -15.53
CA LEU A 874 -29.56 26.42 -15.11
C LEU A 874 -29.91 25.42 -16.22
N GLU A 875 -29.64 24.14 -16.00
CA GLU A 875 -29.99 23.06 -16.93
C GLU A 875 -31.30 22.37 -16.49
N ILE A 876 -32.29 22.36 -17.37
CA ILE A 876 -33.59 21.72 -17.12
C ILE A 876 -33.76 20.57 -18.11
N ARG A 877 -33.53 19.35 -17.62
CA ARG A 877 -33.77 18.08 -18.32
C ARG A 877 -34.97 17.30 -17.74
N GLY A 878 -35.48 17.71 -16.58
CA GLY A 878 -36.69 17.17 -15.95
C GLY A 878 -37.97 17.95 -16.27
N ASN A 879 -38.99 17.78 -15.43
CA ASN A 879 -40.28 18.46 -15.53
C ASN A 879 -40.18 19.93 -15.08
N LEU A 880 -40.73 20.85 -15.88
CA LEU A 880 -40.92 22.25 -15.51
C LEU A 880 -42.39 22.54 -15.22
N GLU A 881 -42.72 22.94 -13.99
CA GLU A 881 -44.07 23.31 -13.57
C GLU A 881 -44.20 24.82 -13.30
N LEU A 882 -45.22 25.46 -13.87
CA LEU A 882 -45.59 26.84 -13.54
C LEU A 882 -46.84 26.84 -12.67
N GLY A 883 -46.72 27.36 -11.44
CA GLY A 883 -47.83 27.53 -10.52
C GLY A 883 -48.88 28.55 -10.97
N PRO A 884 -49.98 28.72 -10.22
CA PRO A 884 -51.07 29.61 -10.61
C PRO A 884 -50.59 31.05 -10.81
N GLY A 885 -50.71 31.57 -12.03
CA GLY A 885 -50.29 32.93 -12.37
C GLY A 885 -48.77 33.15 -12.39
N ALA A 886 -47.97 32.08 -12.53
CA ALA A 886 -46.52 32.16 -12.49
C ALA A 886 -45.91 32.47 -13.87
N THR A 887 -44.90 33.34 -13.87
CA THR A 887 -44.05 33.61 -15.02
C THR A 887 -42.63 33.18 -14.69
N PHE A 888 -42.06 32.26 -15.46
CA PHE A 888 -40.62 32.00 -15.42
C PHE A 888 -39.88 33.18 -16.04
N THR A 889 -39.00 33.77 -15.27
CA THR A 889 -38.05 34.78 -15.76
C THR A 889 -36.85 34.81 -14.83
N TYR A 890 -35.72 35.29 -15.35
CA TYR A 890 -34.50 35.42 -14.56
C TYR A 890 -33.79 36.73 -14.90
N SER A 891 -32.86 37.12 -14.03
CA SER A 891 -31.94 38.25 -14.24
C SER A 891 -30.49 37.79 -14.10
N GLY A 892 -29.53 38.51 -14.68
CA GLY A 892 -28.09 38.19 -14.61
C GLY A 892 -27.49 37.91 -15.98
N THR A 893 -26.24 37.45 -16.00
CA THR A 893 -25.45 37.21 -17.23
C THR A 893 -25.32 35.72 -17.61
N GLY A 894 -26.00 34.85 -16.88
CA GLY A 894 -25.99 33.40 -17.05
C GLY A 894 -27.06 32.90 -18.03
N LYS A 895 -27.08 31.58 -18.25
CA LYS A 895 -27.93 30.96 -19.27
C LYS A 895 -28.84 29.87 -18.73
N VAL A 896 -29.95 29.65 -19.44
CA VAL A 896 -30.83 28.50 -19.25
C VAL A 896 -30.58 27.51 -20.37
N VAL A 897 -30.41 26.22 -20.05
CA VAL A 897 -30.30 25.12 -21.01
C VAL A 897 -31.52 24.23 -20.85
N LEU A 898 -32.25 23.96 -21.93
CA LEU A 898 -33.43 23.10 -21.96
C LEU A 898 -33.09 21.82 -22.73
N GLY A 899 -33.09 20.68 -22.04
CA GLY A 899 -32.90 19.34 -22.60
C GLY A 899 -34.09 18.43 -22.25
N LEU A 900 -35.31 18.91 -22.48
CA LEU A 900 -36.54 18.28 -21.99
C LEU A 900 -36.87 17.02 -22.80
N PRO A 901 -37.16 15.86 -22.16
CA PRO A 901 -37.42 14.59 -22.83
C PRO A 901 -38.67 14.64 -23.72
N GLY A 902 -38.61 13.90 -24.84
CA GLY A 902 -39.65 13.86 -25.87
C GLY A 902 -40.87 12.99 -25.53
N THR A 903 -41.96 13.63 -25.11
CA THR A 903 -43.28 13.68 -25.78
C THR A 903 -44.06 14.82 -25.12
N ALA A 904 -44.70 15.68 -25.90
CA ALA A 904 -45.48 16.80 -25.38
C ALA A 904 -46.70 16.33 -24.55
N PRO A 905 -47.13 17.08 -23.53
CA PRO A 905 -46.52 18.31 -23.00
C PRO A 905 -45.38 18.03 -22.00
N ASN A 906 -44.37 18.90 -21.97
CA ASN A 906 -43.22 18.83 -21.04
C ASN A 906 -43.01 20.11 -20.20
N VAL A 907 -43.91 21.07 -20.32
CA VAL A 907 -44.14 22.14 -19.34
C VAL A 907 -45.55 22.00 -18.81
N THR A 908 -45.74 21.96 -17.49
CA THR A 908 -47.06 21.76 -16.87
C THR A 908 -47.56 23.06 -16.25
N LEU A 909 -48.78 23.48 -16.60
CA LEU A 909 -49.42 24.69 -16.08
C LEU A 909 -50.40 24.33 -14.97
N VAL A 910 -50.05 24.67 -13.74
CA VAL A 910 -50.81 24.30 -12.54
C VAL A 910 -51.75 25.44 -12.14
N GLY A 911 -53.06 25.17 -12.16
CA GLY A 911 -54.10 26.09 -11.67
C GLY A 911 -54.51 27.17 -12.68
N ALA A 912 -55.29 28.17 -12.22
CA ALA A 912 -55.80 29.25 -13.07
C ALA A 912 -54.96 30.53 -12.89
N GLY A 913 -54.75 31.28 -13.97
CA GLY A 913 -54.04 32.55 -13.96
C GLY A 913 -53.18 32.71 -15.21
N PRO A 914 -52.60 33.89 -15.46
CA PRO A 914 -51.72 34.07 -16.58
C PRO A 914 -50.40 33.33 -16.36
N HIS A 915 -50.09 32.32 -17.18
CA HIS A 915 -48.80 31.64 -17.12
C HIS A 915 -47.84 32.19 -18.18
N GLY A 916 -46.55 32.28 -17.86
CA GLY A 916 -45.60 32.77 -18.83
C GLY A 916 -44.17 32.24 -18.75
N LEU A 917 -43.47 32.32 -19.89
CA LEU A 917 -42.04 32.12 -20.01
C LEU A 917 -41.44 33.40 -20.62
N VAL A 918 -40.58 34.08 -19.88
CA VAL A 918 -39.96 35.35 -20.29
C VAL A 918 -38.46 35.23 -20.12
N PHE A 919 -37.76 35.20 -21.25
CA PHE A 919 -36.31 35.24 -21.31
C PHE A 919 -35.90 36.65 -21.78
N ALA A 920 -35.15 37.38 -20.96
CA ALA A 920 -34.69 38.73 -21.27
C ALA A 920 -33.17 38.79 -21.10
N GLY A 921 -32.44 39.01 -22.19
CA GLY A 921 -30.99 39.12 -22.21
C GLY A 921 -30.47 40.48 -21.77
N GLN A 922 -29.15 40.63 -21.75
CA GLN A 922 -28.45 41.87 -21.40
C GLN A 922 -27.68 42.40 -22.61
N GLY A 923 -28.33 42.36 -23.78
CA GLY A 923 -27.76 42.70 -25.07
C GLY A 923 -27.49 41.48 -25.95
N LEU A 924 -27.31 41.73 -27.24
CA LEU A 924 -27.29 40.71 -28.30
C LEU A 924 -26.24 39.61 -28.15
N THR A 925 -25.17 39.84 -27.39
CA THR A 925 -24.09 38.85 -27.17
C THR A 925 -24.32 37.96 -25.96
N HIS A 926 -25.37 38.21 -25.17
CA HIS A 926 -25.73 37.37 -24.03
C HIS A 926 -26.39 36.09 -24.54
N GLU A 927 -25.70 34.96 -24.44
CA GLU A 927 -26.28 33.62 -24.64
C GLU A 927 -27.21 33.32 -23.46
N MET A 928 -28.51 33.58 -23.63
CA MET A 928 -29.50 33.56 -22.55
C MET A 928 -30.26 32.23 -22.48
N LEU A 929 -30.42 31.56 -23.62
CA LEU A 929 -31.19 30.33 -23.74
C LEU A 929 -30.52 29.39 -24.73
N GLU A 930 -30.37 28.14 -24.35
CA GLU A 930 -29.98 27.04 -25.20
C GLU A 930 -31.08 25.97 -25.13
N ILE A 931 -31.48 25.46 -26.29
CA ILE A 931 -32.40 24.33 -26.41
C ILE A 931 -31.64 23.20 -27.07
N GLU A 932 -31.41 22.10 -26.35
CA GLU A 932 -30.61 20.96 -26.82
C GLU A 932 -31.31 20.20 -27.96
N ASP A 933 -30.54 19.39 -28.66
CA ASP A 933 -31.00 18.53 -29.75
C ASP A 933 -32.21 17.66 -29.32
N GLY A 934 -33.22 17.56 -30.17
CA GLY A 934 -34.42 16.75 -29.98
C GLY A 934 -35.42 17.29 -28.95
N THR A 935 -35.18 18.47 -28.36
CA THR A 935 -36.04 19.05 -27.32
C THR A 935 -37.31 19.67 -27.91
N TYR A 936 -38.48 19.28 -27.41
CA TYR A 936 -39.78 19.82 -27.84
C TYR A 936 -40.43 20.66 -26.73
N LEU A 937 -40.14 21.96 -26.62
CA LEU A 937 -40.73 22.82 -25.58
C LEU A 937 -42.23 23.07 -25.86
N ALA A 938 -43.12 22.38 -25.14
CA ALA A 938 -44.55 22.51 -25.29
C ALA A 938 -45.30 22.42 -23.94
N PRO A 939 -46.03 23.49 -23.55
CA PRO A 939 -46.87 23.48 -22.38
C PRO A 939 -48.17 22.69 -22.61
N ASP A 940 -48.76 22.17 -21.53
CA ASP A 940 -50.03 21.42 -21.54
C ASP A 940 -51.25 22.27 -21.95
N TYR A 941 -51.20 23.57 -21.68
CA TYR A 941 -52.13 24.58 -22.20
C TYR A 941 -51.37 25.78 -22.78
N ALA A 942 -52.05 26.61 -23.58
CA ALA A 942 -51.44 27.81 -24.15
C ALA A 942 -50.95 28.76 -23.05
N LEU A 943 -49.71 29.25 -23.17
CA LEU A 943 -49.19 30.30 -22.29
C LEU A 943 -49.93 31.62 -22.55
N ASP A 944 -50.06 32.44 -21.53
CA ASP A 944 -50.55 33.81 -21.68
C ASP A 944 -49.45 34.74 -22.18
N VAL A 945 -48.20 34.46 -21.79
CA VAL A 945 -47.02 35.25 -22.15
C VAL A 945 -45.85 34.34 -22.53
N PHE A 946 -45.33 34.50 -23.75
CA PHE A 946 -44.06 33.93 -24.16
C PHE A 946 -43.23 35.03 -24.81
N THR A 947 -42.07 35.33 -24.22
CA THR A 947 -41.25 36.49 -24.57
C THR A 947 -39.77 36.12 -24.60
N ILE A 948 -39.08 36.55 -25.66
CA ILE A 948 -37.62 36.51 -25.80
C ILE A 948 -37.18 37.91 -26.21
N GLU A 949 -36.38 38.58 -25.37
CA GLU A 949 -35.97 39.98 -25.56
C GLU A 949 -34.45 40.13 -25.42
N GLU A 950 -33.82 40.91 -26.28
CA GLU A 950 -32.42 41.41 -26.17
C GLU A 950 -31.31 40.37 -25.81
N GLY A 951 -31.24 39.23 -26.52
CA GLY A 951 -30.11 38.29 -26.40
C GLY A 951 -30.03 37.21 -27.49
N THR A 952 -29.12 36.25 -27.30
CA THR A 952 -28.86 35.14 -28.22
C THR A 952 -29.47 33.83 -27.72
N VAL A 953 -30.19 33.14 -28.61
CA VAL A 953 -30.76 31.81 -28.36
C VAL A 953 -30.08 30.79 -29.26
N HIS A 954 -29.60 29.70 -28.67
CA HIS A 954 -29.06 28.54 -29.37
C HIS A 954 -30.14 27.45 -29.48
N LEU A 955 -30.34 26.93 -30.69
CA LEU A 955 -31.31 25.86 -30.99
C LEU A 955 -30.57 24.66 -31.58
N GLY A 956 -30.69 23.53 -30.90
CA GLY A 956 -30.17 22.23 -31.33
C GLY A 956 -30.91 21.64 -32.53
N GLU A 957 -30.38 20.52 -33.02
CA GLU A 957 -30.97 19.68 -34.05
C GLU A 957 -32.38 19.22 -33.64
N ASP A 958 -33.39 19.39 -34.50
CA ASP A 958 -34.76 18.98 -34.23
C ASP A 958 -35.36 19.55 -32.92
N ALA A 959 -34.88 20.70 -32.46
CA ALA A 959 -35.49 21.46 -31.38
C ALA A 959 -36.74 22.23 -31.85
N TRP A 960 -37.81 22.20 -31.04
CA TRP A 960 -39.08 22.88 -31.32
C TRP A 960 -39.55 23.71 -30.12
N ILE A 961 -40.21 24.83 -30.40
CA ILE A 961 -40.90 25.67 -29.41
C ILE A 961 -42.34 25.85 -29.86
N ASP A 962 -43.30 25.38 -29.07
CA ASP A 962 -44.73 25.61 -29.29
C ASP A 962 -45.37 26.17 -28.02
N PRO A 963 -45.47 27.50 -27.86
CA PRO A 963 -46.08 28.12 -26.68
C PRO A 963 -47.62 28.10 -26.72
N GLY A 964 -48.24 27.50 -27.74
CA GLY A 964 -49.69 27.50 -27.97
C GLY A 964 -50.21 28.82 -28.57
N ASN A 965 -51.46 29.19 -28.26
CA ASN A 965 -52.10 30.43 -28.72
C ASN A 965 -51.59 31.73 -28.05
N ALA A 966 -50.46 31.65 -27.33
CA ALA A 966 -49.82 32.80 -26.72
C ALA A 966 -49.51 33.86 -27.78
N ALA A 967 -49.76 35.13 -27.46
CA ALA A 967 -49.27 36.21 -28.31
C ALA A 967 -47.74 36.28 -28.16
N LEU A 968 -46.98 35.71 -29.11
CA LEU A 968 -45.54 35.95 -29.19
C LEU A 968 -45.32 37.46 -29.34
N ARG A 969 -44.76 38.07 -28.30
CA ARG A 969 -44.34 39.45 -28.31
C ARG A 969 -42.82 39.47 -28.45
N TYR A 970 -42.36 39.72 -29.67
CA TYR A 970 -40.98 40.13 -29.91
C TYR A 970 -40.87 41.61 -29.60
N VAL A 971 -40.03 41.97 -28.63
CA VAL A 971 -39.69 43.36 -28.33
C VAL A 971 -38.19 43.50 -28.53
N ASP A 972 -37.81 44.07 -29.67
CA ASP A 972 -36.44 44.36 -30.09
C ASP A 972 -35.49 43.16 -30.29
N ALA A 973 -34.39 43.42 -31.00
CA ALA A 973 -33.59 42.46 -31.76
C ALA A 973 -33.16 41.17 -31.01
N VAL A 974 -33.45 40.01 -31.61
CA VAL A 974 -33.00 38.68 -31.18
C VAL A 974 -32.04 38.11 -32.23
N CYS A 975 -30.91 37.53 -31.80
CA CYS A 975 -30.02 36.77 -32.67
C CYS A 975 -30.23 35.27 -32.44
N ILE A 976 -30.65 34.55 -33.48
CA ILE A 976 -30.68 33.08 -33.47
C ILE A 976 -29.40 32.64 -34.17
N ALA A 977 -28.43 32.12 -33.43
CA ALA A 977 -27.21 31.56 -34.02
C ALA A 977 -27.44 30.08 -34.34
N ALA A 978 -27.21 29.71 -35.59
CA ALA A 978 -27.18 28.32 -36.04
C ALA A 978 -25.71 27.93 -36.33
N ASP A 979 -25.34 26.68 -36.12
CA ASP A 979 -24.00 26.19 -36.47
C ASP A 979 -23.71 26.43 -37.98
N PRO A 980 -22.66 27.20 -38.33
CA PRO A 980 -22.32 27.53 -39.71
C PRO A 980 -21.88 26.33 -40.57
N SER A 981 -21.74 25.13 -39.99
CA SER A 981 -21.35 23.93 -40.73
C SER A 981 -22.46 23.27 -41.56
N ARG A 982 -23.75 23.67 -41.43
CA ARG A 982 -24.89 22.95 -42.09
C ARG A 982 -26.05 23.87 -42.55
N PRO A 983 -26.44 23.87 -43.85
CA PRO A 983 -27.14 25.01 -44.49
C PRO A 983 -28.70 25.03 -44.48
N TYR A 984 -29.42 24.23 -43.68
CA TYR A 984 -30.91 24.31 -43.66
C TYR A 984 -31.52 23.95 -42.30
N ARG A 985 -32.17 24.89 -41.60
CA ARG A 985 -33.16 24.56 -40.55
C ARG A 985 -34.34 25.55 -40.54
N THR A 986 -35.53 25.02 -40.29
CA THR A 986 -36.82 25.75 -40.24
C THR A 986 -37.23 25.86 -38.77
N VAL A 987 -37.36 27.07 -38.24
CA VAL A 987 -37.90 27.31 -36.88
C VAL A 987 -39.41 27.43 -37.02
N TYR A 988 -40.19 26.63 -36.29
CA TYR A 988 -41.65 26.72 -36.32
C TYR A 988 -42.12 27.60 -35.15
N VAL A 989 -42.79 28.71 -35.46
CA VAL A 989 -43.45 29.58 -34.47
C VAL A 989 -44.95 29.49 -34.73
N ASN A 990 -45.74 29.04 -33.74
CA ASN A 990 -47.19 28.83 -33.85
C ASN A 990 -47.58 27.92 -35.06
N GLY A 991 -46.83 26.84 -35.29
CA GLY A 991 -47.09 25.90 -36.39
C GLY A 991 -46.76 26.43 -37.79
N GLN A 992 -46.11 27.60 -37.93
CA GLN A 992 -45.68 28.17 -39.21
C GLN A 992 -44.16 28.06 -39.37
N ALA A 993 -43.72 27.48 -40.49
CA ALA A 993 -42.31 27.37 -40.87
C ALA A 993 -41.66 28.75 -41.11
N GLN A 994 -40.70 29.15 -40.27
CA GLN A 994 -39.83 30.29 -40.50
C GLN A 994 -38.49 29.79 -41.07
N ARG A 995 -38.13 30.28 -42.26
CA ARG A 995 -36.91 29.89 -42.95
C ARG A 995 -35.75 30.72 -42.41
N VAL A 996 -34.89 30.13 -41.58
CA VAL A 996 -33.72 30.82 -41.03
C VAL A 996 -32.62 30.86 -42.10
N ILE A 997 -32.19 32.06 -42.48
CA ILE A 997 -30.94 32.29 -43.22
C ILE A 997 -30.04 33.04 -42.26
N ASP A 998 -28.77 32.62 -42.20
CA ASP A 998 -27.72 33.20 -41.36
C ASP A 998 -27.79 34.74 -41.31
N GLY A 999 -27.91 35.30 -40.10
CA GLY A 999 -27.85 36.75 -39.85
C GLY A 999 -29.15 37.56 -39.95
N MET A 1000 -30.35 36.96 -39.84
CA MET A 1000 -31.59 37.75 -39.77
C MET A 1000 -31.77 38.49 -38.42
N ARG A 1001 -31.99 39.81 -38.50
CA ARG A 1001 -32.52 40.65 -37.43
C ARG A 1001 -34.02 40.86 -37.65
N PHE A 1002 -34.87 40.56 -36.66
CA PHE A 1002 -36.27 40.97 -36.70
C PHE A 1002 -36.40 42.43 -36.22
N ALA A 1003 -36.82 43.32 -37.10
CA ALA A 1003 -37.27 44.68 -36.77
C ALA A 1003 -38.46 45.03 -37.66
N TYR A 1004 -39.61 45.44 -37.09
CA TYR A 1004 -40.82 45.77 -37.85
C TYR A 1004 -41.08 47.28 -37.93
N GLY A 1005 -41.41 47.76 -39.14
CA GLY A 1005 -41.91 49.12 -39.39
C GLY A 1005 -42.62 49.28 -40.74
N ALA A 1006 -43.90 49.69 -40.67
CA ALA A 1006 -44.76 50.35 -41.67
C ALA A 1006 -45.47 49.55 -42.81
N LEU A 1007 -46.76 49.91 -42.96
CA LEU A 1007 -47.81 49.46 -43.89
C LEU A 1007 -47.51 49.61 -45.39
N ALA A 1008 -47.95 48.66 -46.22
CA ALA A 1008 -48.52 48.92 -47.55
C ALA A 1008 -49.43 47.77 -48.04
N THR A 1009 -50.65 48.11 -48.44
CA THR A 1009 -51.67 47.29 -49.10
C THR A 1009 -51.36 47.03 -50.59
N LEU A 1010 -51.79 45.87 -51.15
CA LEU A 1010 -52.48 45.69 -52.47
C LEU A 1010 -52.67 44.16 -52.82
N PRO A 1011 -53.54 43.74 -53.78
CA PRO A 1011 -54.67 42.82 -53.57
C PRO A 1011 -54.50 41.41 -54.23
N PRO A 1012 -55.50 40.49 -54.21
CA PRO A 1012 -55.29 39.04 -54.23
C PRO A 1012 -55.22 38.44 -55.65
N PRO A 1013 -54.63 37.23 -55.83
CA PRO A 1013 -54.93 36.39 -56.97
C PRO A 1013 -55.94 35.28 -56.64
N GLN A 1014 -56.74 34.99 -57.66
CA GLN A 1014 -57.93 34.18 -57.69
C GLN A 1014 -57.67 32.66 -57.66
N HIS A 1015 -58.70 31.93 -57.24
CA HIS A 1015 -58.92 30.49 -57.44
C HIS A 1015 -58.47 29.95 -58.80
N ARG A 1016 -57.82 28.77 -58.80
CA ARG A 1016 -58.04 27.73 -59.82
C ARG A 1016 -58.06 26.32 -59.24
N ARG A 1017 -59.02 25.55 -59.75
CA ARG A 1017 -59.43 24.17 -59.45
C ARG A 1017 -58.37 23.12 -59.82
N VAL A 1018 -58.50 22.01 -59.08
CA VAL A 1018 -58.13 20.60 -59.29
C VAL A 1018 -58.29 20.09 -60.74
N ILE A 1019 -57.38 19.21 -61.22
CA ILE A 1019 -57.58 17.87 -61.85
C ILE A 1019 -56.21 17.25 -62.30
N PRO A 1020 -56.06 15.90 -62.35
CA PRO A 1020 -54.80 15.14 -62.21
C PRO A 1020 -54.27 14.50 -63.52
N GLY A 1021 -53.07 13.88 -63.47
CA GLY A 1021 -52.56 13.03 -64.54
C GLY A 1021 -51.23 12.34 -64.22
N ASP A 1022 -51.30 11.05 -63.93
CA ASP A 1022 -50.20 10.06 -63.95
C ASP A 1022 -49.93 9.61 -65.41
N PRO A 1023 -48.75 9.05 -65.78
CA PRO A 1023 -48.57 7.59 -65.62
C PRO A 1023 -47.12 7.06 -65.41
N HIS A 1024 -47.02 5.96 -64.64
CA HIS A 1024 -46.13 4.76 -64.71
C HIS A 1024 -45.10 4.61 -65.87
N PRO A 1025 -43.96 3.84 -65.74
CA PRO A 1025 -43.95 2.44 -65.26
C PRO A 1025 -42.66 1.87 -64.60
N GLN A 1026 -42.77 0.59 -64.24
CA GLN A 1026 -41.83 -0.40 -63.65
C GLN A 1026 -40.42 -0.51 -64.28
N ALA A 1027 -39.40 -0.93 -63.50
CA ALA A 1027 -38.77 -2.28 -63.57
C ALA A 1027 -37.31 -2.38 -63.03
N ALA A 1028 -37.03 -3.50 -62.32
CA ALA A 1028 -35.77 -4.27 -62.14
C ALA A 1028 -34.56 -3.58 -61.45
N LEU A 1029 -33.93 -4.04 -60.35
CA LEU A 1029 -33.59 -5.37 -59.79
C LEU A 1029 -32.49 -6.14 -60.56
N ARG A 1030 -31.23 -6.05 -60.07
CA ARG A 1030 -30.15 -7.09 -59.99
C ARG A 1030 -28.82 -6.42 -59.52
N VAL A 1031 -28.29 -6.72 -58.33
CA VAL A 1031 -27.49 -7.89 -57.85
C VAL A 1031 -25.99 -7.84 -58.23
N ALA A 1032 -25.18 -7.47 -57.20
CA ALA A 1032 -23.92 -8.05 -56.70
C ALA A 1032 -22.62 -8.05 -57.56
N PRO A 1033 -21.43 -8.41 -57.02
CA PRO A 1033 -20.95 -8.52 -55.61
C PRO A 1033 -19.56 -7.88 -55.32
N GLN A 1034 -19.20 -7.87 -54.02
CA GLN A 1034 -17.87 -8.03 -53.37
C GLN A 1034 -16.64 -7.23 -53.82
N ALA A 1035 -16.03 -6.53 -52.85
CA ALA A 1035 -14.74 -6.90 -52.26
C ALA A 1035 -14.64 -6.32 -50.84
#